data_AF-A0A2V6D499-F1
#
_entry.id   AF-A0A2V6D499-F1
#
_cell.length_a   1.000
_cell.length_b   1.000
_cell.length_c   1.000
_cell.angle_alpha   90.00
_cell.angle_beta   90.00
_cell.angle_gamma   90.00
#
_symmetry.space_group_name_H-M   'P 1'
#
loop_
_entity.id
_entity.type
_entity.pdbx_description
1 polymer ?
#
loop_
_entity_poly.entity_id
_entity_poly.type
_entity_poly.pdbx_seq_one_letter_code
_entity_poly.pdbx_strand_id
1 'polypeptide(L)'
;MRYGIAQRPFLSRWPVYLFLLTAVTILAYRPAWHGGFLWDDDAYVTNNELLTAPDGLRRIWFSFESPSQYFPLVYTTFRIERALWGLNPAGYHVVNVLLHVVNALLVWRLLARLKVPGAWLAGAIFALHPVQVESVAWITERKNVLMGFFFLLTLLTWIEFLEQQMTRRWRLYLLALVLYALALLSKTTACTLPAALLLILWLQKRPINKERLVQVVPFLILGIAMGLLTVWWERYHQGTRGPLFALGPIERILIASRAVWFYLGKLFWPSNLTFIYPRWMVSPTHLLDYAWLAAGGGACAAIALARKHVGRSLEVAALYFVATLSPVIGFIMLYTFRSTFVADHYQYLASIGPIALASAGVATLAAAFKESRHFILGAGVCILVALAMLTWRQSTMYADIEALWRTTIARNPDCWMAHNNLGIVLAQKNEIDEAIAHYRKTLEMSPDFADADYNLGSALLQKGEIDAAILHCQRAVTIQPNDPEAQVGLGNALFQKGLIDESILHYQKALAIRPYYVTAHYNVSSAFLKKGEIDEAIFHCQAALSVQPEHADAHTNLAAALVQKGEIANAIEQYEKALQIAPRSVPALNNLAWIFATYSDPAFRDGTKALELAQEANESSGRSNPVILRTLAAAHANAGQFSKAVEVGQLALSLTDWQSALGNALQKDIAGYQAGLPYRENTNQ
;
A
#
# COMPACT_ATOMS: atom_id res chain seq x y z
N MET A 1 22.63 16.77 -59.24
CA MET A 1 22.44 18.21 -58.93
C MET A 1 21.89 18.35 -57.52
N ARG A 2 22.62 19.09 -56.67
CA ARG A 2 22.28 19.37 -55.27
C ARG A 2 21.15 20.41 -55.22
N TYR A 3 20.00 20.07 -54.66
CA TYR A 3 19.01 21.07 -54.25
C TYR A 3 19.08 21.29 -52.74
N GLY A 4 19.59 22.47 -52.40
CA GLY A 4 19.20 23.37 -51.31
C GLY A 4 18.69 22.78 -49.99
N ILE A 5 19.57 22.83 -48.99
CA ILE A 5 19.23 22.78 -47.56
C ILE A 5 18.38 24.03 -47.24
N ALA A 6 17.07 23.83 -47.09
CA ALA A 6 16.17 24.79 -46.47
C ALA A 6 15.27 24.09 -45.43
N GLN A 7 15.88 23.55 -44.37
CA GLN A 7 15.18 23.12 -43.15
C GLN A 7 16.01 23.49 -41.91
N ARG A 8 16.02 24.77 -41.53
CA ARG A 8 16.66 25.25 -40.28
C ARG A 8 15.87 26.34 -39.53
N PRO A 9 14.62 26.09 -39.07
CA PRO A 9 14.12 26.82 -37.89
C PRO A 9 13.87 25.90 -36.68
N PHE A 10 13.76 24.58 -36.85
CA PHE A 10 13.36 23.67 -35.77
C PHE A 10 14.54 23.21 -34.88
N LEU A 11 15.76 23.23 -35.41
CA LEU A 11 16.97 22.76 -34.71
C LEU A 11 17.56 23.75 -33.69
N SER A 12 17.17 25.03 -33.68
CA SER A 12 17.72 26.02 -32.72
C SER A 12 16.90 26.16 -31.43
N ARG A 13 15.65 25.71 -31.41
CA ARG A 13 14.72 25.89 -30.28
C ARG A 13 14.44 24.62 -29.46
N TRP A 14 15.07 23.49 -29.79
CA TRP A 14 14.90 22.24 -29.04
C TRP A 14 15.21 22.35 -27.52
N PRO A 15 16.18 23.17 -27.05
CA PRO A 15 16.42 23.31 -25.61
C PRO A 15 15.24 23.97 -24.90
N VAL A 16 14.56 24.91 -25.56
CA VAL A 16 13.37 25.60 -25.03
C VAL A 16 12.22 24.61 -24.89
N TYR A 17 11.96 23.81 -25.92
CA TYR A 17 10.91 22.79 -25.88
C TYR A 17 11.17 21.70 -24.84
N LEU A 18 12.42 21.32 -24.64
CA LEU A 18 12.83 20.41 -23.58
C LEU A 18 12.59 21.03 -22.20
N PHE A 19 13.06 22.26 -21.99
CA PHE A 19 12.88 22.97 -20.73
C PHE A 19 11.39 23.15 -20.39
N LEU A 20 10.58 23.59 -21.35
CA LEU A 20 9.14 23.78 -21.16
C LEU A 20 8.44 22.47 -20.79
N LEU A 21 8.70 21.38 -21.52
CA LEU A 21 8.09 20.09 -21.22
C LEU A 21 8.47 19.61 -19.82
N THR A 22 9.76 19.69 -19.46
CA THR A 22 10.24 19.31 -18.13
C THR A 22 9.60 20.17 -17.02
N ALA A 23 9.65 21.49 -17.16
CA ALA A 23 9.16 22.41 -16.14
C ALA A 23 7.64 22.27 -15.93
N VAL A 24 6.85 22.23 -17.01
CA VAL A 24 5.39 22.11 -16.92
C VAL A 24 4.99 20.75 -16.36
N THR A 25 5.69 19.67 -16.71
CA THR A 25 5.43 18.34 -16.15
C THR A 25 5.70 18.33 -14.64
N ILE A 26 6.86 18.81 -14.20
CA ILE A 26 7.19 18.88 -12.75
C ILE A 26 6.14 19.72 -12.01
N LEU A 27 5.73 20.86 -12.58
CA LEU A 27 4.69 21.69 -11.98
C LEU A 27 3.36 20.94 -11.90
N ALA A 28 2.90 20.28 -12.97
CA ALA A 28 1.64 19.53 -12.97
C ALA A 28 1.59 18.43 -11.88
N TYR A 29 2.72 17.81 -11.55
CA TYR A 29 2.82 16.76 -10.53
C TYR A 29 3.19 17.25 -9.13
N ARG A 30 3.30 18.57 -8.90
CA ARG A 30 3.69 19.12 -7.59
C ARG A 30 2.85 18.62 -6.40
N PRO A 31 1.52 18.37 -6.52
CA PRO A 31 0.76 17.78 -5.41
C PRO A 31 1.27 16.40 -4.99
N ALA A 32 1.68 15.56 -5.94
CA ALA A 32 2.20 14.23 -5.66
C ALA A 32 3.58 14.25 -4.97
N TRP A 33 4.39 15.30 -5.18
CA TRP A 33 5.68 15.46 -4.49
C TRP A 33 5.52 15.43 -2.96
N HIS A 34 4.44 16.04 -2.48
CA HIS A 34 4.18 16.17 -1.05
C HIS A 34 3.32 15.00 -0.51
N GLY A 35 3.23 13.91 -1.29
CA GLY A 35 2.50 12.72 -0.92
C GLY A 35 3.15 11.94 0.23
N GLY A 36 2.32 11.26 1.01
CA GLY A 36 2.74 10.22 1.96
C GLY A 36 2.80 8.83 1.31
N PHE A 37 3.20 7.83 2.10
CA PHE A 37 3.04 6.42 1.70
C PHE A 37 1.56 6.03 1.69
N LEU A 38 1.18 5.30 0.64
CA LEU A 38 -0.19 4.86 0.37
C LEU A 38 -0.32 3.34 0.52
N TRP A 39 -1.46 2.80 0.08
CA TRP A 39 -2.01 1.49 0.40
C TRP A 39 -1.02 0.31 0.47
N ASP A 40 -0.23 0.06 -0.57
CA ASP A 40 0.73 -1.06 -0.65
C ASP A 40 2.20 -0.59 -0.57
N ASP A 41 2.42 0.71 -0.36
CA ASP A 41 3.77 1.24 -0.15
C ASP A 41 4.39 0.69 1.14
N ASP A 42 3.55 0.22 2.07
CA ASP A 42 4.00 -0.45 3.28
C ASP A 42 4.71 -1.77 2.97
N ALA A 43 4.09 -2.64 2.17
CA ALA A 43 4.66 -3.92 1.77
C ALA A 43 5.88 -3.74 0.86
N TYR A 44 5.88 -2.73 -0.01
CA TYR A 44 6.99 -2.51 -0.94
C TYR A 44 8.17 -1.76 -0.32
N VAL A 45 7.92 -0.81 0.59
CA VAL A 45 8.90 0.16 1.06
C VAL A 45 9.02 0.22 2.57
N THR A 46 7.95 0.53 3.31
CA THR A 46 8.11 0.90 4.73
C THR A 46 8.37 -0.31 5.63
N ASN A 47 7.66 -1.41 5.39
CA ASN A 47 7.69 -2.67 6.13
C ASN A 47 8.31 -3.80 5.30
N ASN A 48 9.29 -3.46 4.45
CA ASN A 48 9.96 -4.42 3.58
C ASN A 48 11.39 -4.71 4.05
N GLU A 49 11.56 -5.85 4.71
CA GLU A 49 12.86 -6.30 5.22
C GLU A 49 13.92 -6.47 4.11
N LEU A 50 13.50 -6.76 2.87
CA LEU A 50 14.40 -6.90 1.72
C LEU A 50 15.20 -5.61 1.44
N LEU A 51 14.69 -4.45 1.85
CA LEU A 51 15.35 -3.17 1.63
C LEU A 51 16.39 -2.84 2.71
N THR A 52 16.34 -3.48 3.88
CA THR A 52 17.20 -3.16 5.03
C THR A 52 18.12 -4.30 5.43
N ALA A 53 17.72 -5.56 5.22
CA ALA A 53 18.53 -6.73 5.60
C ALA A 53 19.90 -6.74 4.91
N PRO A 54 21.00 -7.17 5.57
CA PRO A 54 22.33 -7.22 4.96
C PRO A 54 22.39 -8.10 3.70
N ASP A 55 21.66 -9.21 3.69
CA ASP A 55 21.54 -10.13 2.55
C ASP A 55 20.35 -9.80 1.63
N GLY A 56 19.65 -8.69 1.90
CA GLY A 56 18.43 -8.29 1.20
C GLY A 56 18.61 -8.16 -0.31
N LEU A 57 19.76 -7.68 -0.81
CA LEU A 57 20.02 -7.64 -2.25
C LEU A 57 20.06 -9.04 -2.87
N ARG A 58 20.61 -10.05 -2.18
CA ARG A 58 20.58 -11.43 -2.67
C ARG A 58 19.15 -11.98 -2.66
N ARG A 59 18.39 -11.73 -1.59
CA ARG A 59 16.98 -12.15 -1.46
C ARG A 59 16.11 -11.54 -2.57
N ILE A 60 16.25 -10.23 -2.82
CA ILE A 60 15.53 -9.52 -3.91
C ILE A 60 15.66 -10.24 -5.26
N TRP A 61 16.87 -10.71 -5.60
CA TRP A 61 17.15 -11.31 -6.90
C TRP A 61 16.92 -12.82 -6.96
N PHE A 62 17.08 -13.54 -5.86
CA PHE A 62 17.18 -15.00 -5.86
C PHE A 62 16.21 -15.71 -4.91
N SER A 63 15.28 -15.00 -4.26
CA SER A 63 14.22 -15.61 -3.44
C SER A 63 12.81 -15.25 -3.92
N PHE A 64 11.81 -15.91 -3.33
CA PHE A 64 10.39 -15.72 -3.60
C PHE A 64 9.70 -14.85 -2.53
N GLU A 65 10.46 -14.05 -1.80
CA GLU A 65 9.97 -13.25 -0.66
C GLU A 65 9.38 -11.90 -1.09
N SER A 66 9.32 -11.63 -2.40
CA SER A 66 8.74 -10.39 -2.90
C SER A 66 7.22 -10.34 -2.61
N PRO A 67 6.70 -9.26 -2.01
CA PRO A 67 5.34 -9.22 -1.47
C PRO A 67 4.22 -9.21 -2.52
N SER A 68 4.53 -9.04 -3.80
CA SER A 68 3.52 -8.84 -4.85
C SER A 68 3.79 -9.65 -6.10
N GLN A 69 4.84 -9.30 -6.84
CA GLN A 69 5.32 -9.97 -8.05
C GLN A 69 6.83 -9.81 -8.13
N TYR A 70 7.46 -10.66 -8.94
CA TYR A 70 8.90 -10.66 -9.13
C TYR A 70 9.41 -9.44 -9.91
N PHE A 71 9.73 -8.35 -9.19
CA PHE A 71 10.26 -7.08 -9.73
C PHE A 71 11.62 -6.71 -9.12
N PRO A 72 12.66 -7.54 -9.27
CA PRO A 72 13.91 -7.37 -8.55
C PRO A 72 14.59 -6.02 -8.80
N LEU A 73 14.44 -5.45 -10.00
CA LEU A 73 15.04 -4.15 -10.30
C LEU A 73 14.32 -3.00 -9.56
N VAL A 74 13.01 -3.08 -9.39
CA VAL A 74 12.23 -2.08 -8.63
C VAL A 74 12.65 -2.09 -7.16
N TYR A 75 12.69 -3.26 -6.52
CA TYR A 75 13.14 -3.37 -5.13
C TYR A 75 14.62 -2.99 -4.97
N THR A 76 15.46 -3.26 -5.97
CA THR A 76 16.85 -2.77 -5.97
C THR A 76 16.89 -1.24 -5.96
N THR A 77 16.05 -0.57 -6.76
CA THR A 77 15.97 0.90 -6.72
C THR A 77 15.43 1.40 -5.40
N PHE A 78 14.38 0.79 -4.84
CA PHE A 78 13.85 1.16 -3.52
C PHE A 78 14.84 0.92 -2.39
N ARG A 79 15.71 -0.08 -2.49
CA ARG A 79 16.79 -0.31 -1.52
C ARG A 79 17.84 0.80 -1.56
N ILE A 80 18.24 1.22 -2.76
CA ILE A 80 19.16 2.36 -2.92
C ILE A 80 18.53 3.62 -2.35
N GLU A 81 17.26 3.88 -2.67
CA GLU A 81 16.49 5.01 -2.16
C GLU A 81 16.33 4.97 -0.65
N ARG A 82 16.05 3.80 -0.08
CA ARG A 82 15.98 3.58 1.37
C ARG A 82 17.28 3.96 2.06
N ALA A 83 18.41 3.66 1.44
CA ALA A 83 19.73 4.05 1.95
C ALA A 83 20.02 5.55 1.80
N LEU A 84 19.47 6.23 0.79
CA LEU A 84 19.71 7.65 0.54
C LEU A 84 18.79 8.59 1.32
N TRP A 85 17.51 8.25 1.46
CA TRP A 85 16.49 9.12 2.06
C TRP A 85 15.66 8.46 3.18
N GLY A 86 15.95 7.22 3.58
CA GLY A 86 15.24 6.56 4.68
C GLY A 86 13.74 6.39 4.42
N LEU A 87 12.91 6.81 5.36
CA LEU A 87 11.44 6.83 5.25
C LEU A 87 10.89 8.17 4.73
N ASN A 88 11.71 9.04 4.13
CA ASN A 88 11.20 10.29 3.57
C ASN A 88 10.52 10.06 2.21
N PRO A 89 9.18 10.16 2.09
CA PRO A 89 8.46 9.84 0.85
C PRO A 89 8.81 10.79 -0.31
N ALA A 90 9.25 12.02 -0.02
CA ALA A 90 9.57 13.01 -1.05
C ALA A 90 10.65 12.52 -2.03
N GLY A 91 11.67 11.80 -1.55
CA GLY A 91 12.73 11.24 -2.40
C GLY A 91 12.17 10.25 -3.44
N TYR A 92 11.25 9.39 -3.02
CA TYR A 92 10.62 8.38 -3.87
C TYR A 92 9.73 9.02 -4.94
N HIS A 93 8.92 10.01 -4.58
CA HIS A 93 8.08 10.75 -5.53
C HIS A 93 8.92 11.52 -6.55
N VAL A 94 10.01 12.18 -6.12
CA VAL A 94 10.91 12.91 -7.03
C VAL A 94 11.46 12.00 -8.11
N VAL A 95 11.94 10.80 -7.74
CA VAL A 95 12.48 9.87 -8.72
C VAL A 95 11.39 9.37 -9.69
N ASN A 96 10.15 9.12 -9.23
CA ASN A 96 9.04 8.78 -10.12
C ASN A 96 8.75 9.89 -11.14
N VAL A 97 8.63 11.14 -10.68
CA VAL A 97 8.36 12.31 -11.53
C VAL A 97 9.49 12.52 -12.54
N LEU A 98 10.75 12.40 -12.11
CA LEU A 98 11.91 12.53 -13.02
C LEU A 98 11.94 11.41 -14.06
N LEU A 99 11.67 10.17 -13.67
CA LEU A 99 11.55 9.06 -14.62
C LEU A 99 10.41 9.29 -15.62
N HIS A 100 9.27 9.85 -15.18
CA HIS A 100 8.16 10.19 -16.06
C HIS A 100 8.52 11.31 -17.06
N VAL A 101 9.22 12.35 -16.62
CA VAL A 101 9.75 13.41 -17.51
C VAL A 101 10.67 12.79 -18.55
N VAL A 102 11.61 11.93 -18.14
CA VAL A 102 12.52 11.25 -19.07
C VAL A 102 11.73 10.37 -20.05
N ASN A 103 10.71 9.65 -19.58
CA ASN A 103 9.84 8.86 -20.45
C ASN A 103 9.11 9.70 -21.49
N ALA A 104 8.55 10.86 -21.11
CA ALA A 104 7.92 11.77 -22.06
C ALA A 104 8.90 12.29 -23.13
N LEU A 105 10.14 12.60 -22.73
CA LEU A 105 11.21 12.97 -23.66
C LEU A 105 11.60 11.80 -24.58
N LEU A 106 11.63 10.57 -24.07
CA LEU A 106 11.88 9.36 -24.86
C LEU A 106 10.74 9.08 -25.83
N VAL A 107 9.47 9.28 -25.44
CA VAL A 107 8.30 9.20 -26.33
C VAL A 107 8.43 10.22 -27.45
N TRP A 108 8.72 11.50 -27.14
CA TRP A 108 8.96 12.52 -28.16
C TRP A 108 10.09 12.09 -29.11
N ARG A 109 11.23 11.64 -28.58
CA ARG A 109 12.38 11.20 -29.38
C ARG A 109 12.04 10.01 -30.27
N LEU A 110 11.34 9.01 -29.74
CA LEU A 110 10.92 7.81 -30.45
C LEU A 110 10.00 8.17 -31.63
N LEU A 111 8.96 8.95 -31.36
CA LEU A 111 8.00 9.36 -32.38
C LEU A 111 8.64 10.28 -33.43
N ALA A 112 9.58 11.14 -33.03
CA ALA A 112 10.36 11.96 -33.96
C ALA A 112 11.24 11.10 -34.87
N ARG A 113 11.91 10.06 -34.32
CA ARG A 113 12.67 9.07 -35.11
C ARG A 113 11.78 8.29 -36.08
N LEU A 114 10.56 7.96 -35.66
CA LEU A 114 9.54 7.35 -36.52
C LEU A 114 8.86 8.32 -37.49
N LYS A 115 9.28 9.61 -37.49
CA LYS A 115 8.76 10.68 -38.34
C LYS A 115 7.25 10.91 -38.19
N VAL A 116 6.73 10.71 -36.98
CA VAL A 116 5.33 10.98 -36.66
C VAL A 116 5.14 12.50 -36.58
N PRO A 117 4.22 13.10 -37.36
CA PRO A 117 3.89 14.52 -37.24
C PRO A 117 3.43 14.86 -35.83
N GLY A 118 3.83 16.01 -35.29
CA GLY A 118 3.44 16.41 -33.93
C GLY A 118 4.08 15.59 -32.81
N ALA A 119 5.23 14.93 -33.03
CA ALA A 119 5.91 14.13 -32.00
C ALA A 119 6.15 14.85 -30.66
N TRP A 120 6.42 16.16 -30.67
CA TRP A 120 6.55 16.95 -29.42
C TRP A 120 5.20 17.06 -28.69
N LEU A 121 4.12 17.33 -29.43
CA LEU A 121 2.76 17.37 -28.87
C LEU A 121 2.39 16.01 -28.26
N ALA A 122 2.78 14.90 -28.89
CA ALA A 122 2.56 13.57 -28.33
C ALA A 122 3.32 13.36 -27.01
N GLY A 123 4.58 13.79 -26.93
CA GLY A 123 5.34 13.79 -25.67
C GLY A 123 4.71 14.68 -24.59
N ALA A 124 4.20 15.85 -24.97
CA ALA A 124 3.52 16.78 -24.06
C ALA A 124 2.17 16.25 -23.55
N ILE A 125 1.34 15.68 -24.43
CA ILE A 125 0.10 15.02 -24.03
C ILE A 125 0.45 13.84 -23.11
N PHE A 126 1.40 12.99 -23.49
CA PHE A 126 1.82 11.87 -22.63
C PHE A 126 2.26 12.34 -21.24
N ALA A 127 3.05 13.41 -21.14
CA ALA A 127 3.52 13.93 -19.85
C ALA A 127 2.41 14.55 -18.99
N LEU A 128 1.42 15.19 -19.63
CA LEU A 128 0.42 16.01 -18.95
C LEU A 128 -0.94 15.34 -18.86
N HIS A 129 -1.10 14.11 -19.35
CA HIS A 129 -2.39 13.43 -19.32
C HIS A 129 -2.67 12.85 -17.93
N PRO A 130 -3.85 13.13 -17.32
CA PRO A 130 -4.16 12.74 -15.94
C PRO A 130 -4.26 11.22 -15.74
N VAL A 131 -4.46 10.42 -16.79
CA VAL A 131 -4.41 8.94 -16.70
C VAL A 131 -3.02 8.41 -16.32
N GLN A 132 -1.96 9.21 -16.51
CA GLN A 132 -0.62 8.81 -16.08
C GLN A 132 -0.41 9.00 -14.58
N VAL A 133 -1.32 9.72 -13.90
CA VAL A 133 -1.10 10.13 -12.51
C VAL A 133 -0.92 8.96 -11.57
N GLU A 134 -1.71 7.90 -11.71
CA GLU A 134 -1.56 6.71 -10.87
C GLU A 134 -0.17 6.07 -11.04
N SER A 135 0.38 6.04 -12.26
CA SER A 135 1.73 5.51 -12.51
C SER A 135 2.87 6.37 -11.94
N VAL A 136 2.62 7.66 -11.69
CA VAL A 136 3.66 8.64 -11.33
C VAL A 136 3.57 9.02 -9.85
N ALA A 137 2.36 9.27 -9.35
CA ALA A 137 2.13 9.77 -8.01
C ALA A 137 2.19 8.67 -6.94
N TRP A 138 1.77 7.44 -7.25
CA TRP A 138 1.85 6.31 -6.33
C TRP A 138 3.26 5.72 -6.32
N ILE A 139 3.92 5.64 -5.15
CA ILE A 139 5.33 5.27 -5.04
C ILE A 139 5.58 3.86 -5.62
N THR A 140 4.79 2.85 -5.23
CA THR A 140 4.94 1.46 -5.74
C THR A 140 4.75 1.32 -7.25
N GLU A 141 4.11 2.29 -7.92
CA GLU A 141 4.04 2.32 -9.39
C GLU A 141 5.35 2.77 -10.06
N ARG A 142 6.45 2.91 -9.29
CA ARG A 142 7.83 2.91 -9.79
C ARG A 142 8.04 1.86 -10.89
N LYS A 143 7.45 0.68 -10.73
CA LYS A 143 7.47 -0.41 -11.71
C LYS A 143 7.04 0.04 -13.12
N ASN A 144 6.04 0.90 -13.24
CA ASN A 144 5.57 1.42 -14.54
C ASN A 144 6.54 2.42 -15.17
N VAL A 145 6.97 3.44 -14.42
CA VAL A 145 7.87 4.48 -14.96
C VAL A 145 9.26 3.93 -15.25
N LEU A 146 9.77 3.00 -14.44
CA LEU A 146 11.06 2.34 -14.64
C LEU A 146 11.02 1.36 -15.82
N MET A 147 9.97 0.54 -15.91
CA MET A 147 9.75 -0.33 -17.07
C MET A 147 9.62 0.49 -18.36
N GLY A 148 8.86 1.60 -18.32
CA GLY A 148 8.69 2.48 -19.47
C GLY A 148 10.02 3.08 -19.97
N PHE A 149 10.92 3.45 -19.05
CA PHE A 149 12.24 3.97 -19.38
C PHE A 149 13.06 2.97 -20.19
N PHE A 150 13.18 1.74 -19.69
CA PHE A 150 13.92 0.69 -20.38
C PHE A 150 13.22 0.23 -21.67
N PHE A 151 11.89 0.12 -21.66
CA PHE A 151 11.10 -0.25 -22.84
C PHE A 151 11.31 0.73 -24.01
N LEU A 152 11.23 2.03 -23.75
CA LEU A 152 11.43 3.07 -24.75
C LEU A 152 12.88 3.13 -25.26
N LEU A 153 13.86 2.95 -24.36
CA LEU A 153 15.27 2.84 -24.75
C LEU A 153 15.52 1.62 -25.64
N THR A 154 14.88 0.49 -25.36
CA THR A 154 14.96 -0.69 -26.23
C THR A 154 14.41 -0.39 -27.62
N LEU A 155 13.25 0.26 -27.74
CA LEU A 155 12.69 0.63 -29.04
C LEU A 155 13.61 1.57 -29.83
N LEU A 156 14.18 2.58 -29.17
CA LEU A 156 15.14 3.50 -29.79
C LEU A 156 16.41 2.78 -30.26
N THR A 157 16.95 1.89 -29.42
CA THR A 157 18.16 1.10 -29.74
C THR A 157 17.88 0.10 -30.86
N TRP A 158 16.68 -0.48 -30.89
CA TRP A 158 16.22 -1.33 -31.99
C TRP A 158 16.16 -0.57 -33.31
N ILE A 159 15.60 0.64 -33.34
CA ILE A 159 15.57 1.48 -34.55
C ILE A 159 16.99 1.77 -35.03
N GLU A 160 17.92 2.10 -34.13
CA GLU A 160 19.32 2.35 -34.48
C GLU A 160 20.01 1.08 -35.03
N PHE A 161 19.76 -0.09 -34.42
CA PHE A 161 20.21 -1.38 -34.92
C PHE A 161 19.71 -1.66 -36.34
N LEU A 162 18.47 -1.28 -36.65
CA LEU A 162 17.90 -1.45 -37.98
C LEU A 162 18.54 -0.51 -39.02
N GLU A 163 19.07 0.64 -38.63
CA GLU A 163 19.62 1.66 -39.52
C GLU A 163 21.13 1.49 -39.80
N GLN A 164 21.88 0.79 -38.93
CA GLN A 164 23.34 0.71 -39.02
C GLN A 164 23.88 -0.36 -39.99
N GLN A 165 24.91 -0.01 -40.78
CA GLN A 165 25.63 -0.94 -41.65
C GLN A 165 26.93 -1.46 -40.98
N MET A 166 26.90 -2.74 -40.60
CA MET A 166 27.97 -3.69 -40.20
C MET A 166 28.80 -3.51 -38.90
N THR A 167 29.57 -2.44 -38.63
CA THR A 167 30.63 -2.54 -37.57
C THR A 167 30.17 -2.44 -36.11
N ARG A 168 29.05 -1.78 -35.80
CA ARG A 168 28.52 -1.64 -34.41
C ARG A 168 27.15 -2.30 -34.20
N ARG A 169 26.62 -2.96 -35.24
CA ARG A 169 25.25 -3.47 -35.29
C ARG A 169 24.94 -4.45 -34.15
N TRP A 170 25.80 -5.44 -33.89
CA TRP A 170 25.53 -6.43 -32.84
C TRP A 170 25.63 -5.90 -31.42
N ARG A 171 26.44 -4.85 -31.19
CA ARG A 171 26.49 -4.19 -29.87
C ARG A 171 25.16 -3.52 -29.54
N LEU A 172 24.54 -2.87 -30.53
CA LEU A 172 23.21 -2.27 -30.37
C LEU A 172 22.13 -3.34 -30.14
N TYR A 173 22.21 -4.47 -30.86
CA TYR A 173 21.29 -5.58 -30.64
C TYR A 173 21.41 -6.15 -29.21
N LEU A 174 22.63 -6.42 -28.73
CA LEU A 174 22.88 -6.88 -27.37
C LEU A 174 22.41 -5.86 -26.34
N LEU A 175 22.68 -4.57 -26.56
CA LEU A 175 22.19 -3.50 -25.70
C LEU A 175 20.65 -3.48 -25.64
N ALA A 176 19.96 -3.61 -26.78
CA ALA A 176 18.51 -3.69 -26.82
C ALA A 176 17.97 -4.90 -26.02
N LEU A 177 18.65 -6.04 -26.09
CA LEU A 177 18.29 -7.24 -25.34
C LEU A 177 18.50 -7.06 -23.82
N VAL A 178 19.61 -6.44 -23.41
CA VAL A 178 19.87 -6.11 -21.99
C VAL A 178 18.85 -5.10 -21.46
N LEU A 179 18.59 -4.02 -22.20
CA LEU A 179 17.57 -3.04 -21.83
C LEU A 179 16.18 -3.68 -21.72
N TYR A 180 15.86 -4.61 -22.62
CA TYR A 180 14.61 -5.35 -22.53
C TYR A 180 14.52 -6.24 -21.29
N ALA A 181 15.61 -6.94 -20.94
CA ALA A 181 15.67 -7.72 -19.71
C ALA A 181 15.45 -6.81 -18.48
N LEU A 182 16.07 -5.62 -18.45
CA LEU A 182 15.84 -4.63 -17.39
C LEU A 182 14.38 -4.14 -17.34
N ALA A 183 13.73 -3.96 -18.50
CA ALA A 183 12.31 -3.64 -18.57
C ALA A 183 11.44 -4.76 -17.95
N LEU A 184 11.70 -6.03 -18.30
CA LEU A 184 10.99 -7.19 -17.75
C LEU A 184 11.21 -7.37 -16.24
N LEU A 185 12.43 -7.10 -15.76
CA LEU A 185 12.79 -7.14 -14.34
C LEU A 185 12.24 -5.94 -13.54
N SER A 186 11.76 -4.91 -14.23
CA SER A 186 11.04 -3.77 -13.65
C SER A 186 9.54 -4.05 -13.57
N LYS A 187 8.94 -4.51 -14.68
CA LYS A 187 7.55 -4.94 -14.75
C LYS A 187 7.35 -5.89 -15.92
N THR A 188 6.75 -7.04 -15.66
CA THR A 188 6.64 -8.15 -16.63
C THR A 188 5.70 -7.86 -17.79
N THR A 189 4.82 -6.86 -17.69
CA THR A 189 3.99 -6.37 -18.81
C THR A 189 4.82 -5.87 -20.01
N ALA A 190 6.11 -5.62 -19.80
CA ALA A 190 7.07 -5.40 -20.88
C ALA A 190 7.14 -6.59 -21.88
N CYS A 191 6.63 -7.78 -21.53
CA CYS A 191 6.54 -8.95 -22.42
C CYS A 191 5.86 -8.68 -23.77
N THR A 192 5.15 -7.56 -23.89
CA THR A 192 4.51 -7.06 -25.12
C THR A 192 5.47 -6.37 -26.10
N LEU A 193 6.71 -6.06 -25.68
CA LEU A 193 7.73 -5.41 -26.52
C LEU A 193 7.96 -6.09 -27.88
N PRO A 194 8.05 -7.44 -28.00
CA PRO A 194 8.25 -8.09 -29.29
C PRO A 194 7.19 -7.71 -30.33
N ALA A 195 5.93 -7.51 -29.90
CA ALA A 195 4.88 -7.02 -30.78
C ALA A 195 5.18 -5.59 -31.27
N ALA A 196 5.65 -4.70 -30.38
CA ALA A 196 6.08 -3.35 -30.76
C ALA A 196 7.27 -3.36 -31.74
N LEU A 197 8.24 -4.26 -31.59
CA LEU A 197 9.37 -4.40 -32.53
C LEU A 197 8.89 -4.76 -33.94
N LEU A 198 7.96 -5.71 -34.05
CA LEU A 198 7.35 -6.11 -35.32
C LEU A 198 6.49 -4.99 -35.92
N LEU A 199 5.74 -4.26 -35.09
CA LEU A 199 4.95 -3.12 -35.53
C LEU A 199 5.82 -1.97 -36.06
N ILE A 200 7.02 -1.75 -35.50
CA ILE A 200 7.99 -0.78 -36.05
C ILE A 200 8.46 -1.21 -37.44
N LEU A 201 8.79 -2.50 -37.65
CA LEU A 201 9.14 -3.01 -38.98
C LEU A 201 7.99 -2.82 -39.97
N TRP A 202 6.76 -3.12 -39.54
CA TRP A 202 5.55 -2.93 -40.34
C TRP A 202 5.34 -1.46 -40.71
N LEU A 203 5.47 -0.54 -39.75
CA LEU A 203 5.32 0.90 -39.95
C LEU A 203 6.35 1.44 -40.94
N GLN A 204 7.62 1.02 -40.80
CA GLN A 204 8.72 1.44 -41.68
C GLN A 204 8.72 0.73 -43.05
N LYS A 205 7.71 -0.10 -43.34
CA LYS A 205 7.61 -0.91 -44.57
C LYS A 205 8.84 -1.78 -44.83
N ARG A 206 9.52 -2.23 -43.77
CA ARG A 206 10.63 -3.18 -43.87
C ARG A 206 10.08 -4.60 -44.00
N PRO A 207 10.74 -5.49 -44.77
CA PRO A 207 10.28 -6.88 -44.90
C PRO A 207 10.42 -7.63 -43.58
N ILE A 208 9.36 -8.33 -43.18
CA ILE A 208 9.38 -9.28 -42.06
C ILE A 208 9.77 -10.65 -42.65
N ASN A 209 11.07 -10.85 -42.83
CA ASN A 209 11.65 -12.09 -43.36
C ASN A 209 12.15 -13.01 -42.23
N LYS A 210 12.62 -14.22 -42.60
CA LYS A 210 13.17 -15.18 -41.63
C LYS A 210 14.27 -14.60 -40.74
N GLU A 211 15.18 -13.77 -41.30
CA GLU A 211 16.25 -13.12 -40.53
C GLU A 211 15.70 -12.19 -39.44
N ARG A 212 14.71 -11.35 -39.77
CA ARG A 212 14.07 -10.45 -38.79
C ARG A 212 13.31 -11.22 -37.72
N LEU A 213 12.63 -12.30 -38.09
CA LEU A 213 11.95 -13.15 -37.12
C LEU A 213 12.94 -13.79 -36.14
N VAL A 214 14.06 -14.33 -36.63
CA VAL A 214 15.12 -14.89 -35.78
C VAL A 214 15.70 -13.84 -34.82
N GLN A 215 15.82 -12.58 -35.26
CA GLN A 215 16.25 -11.47 -34.39
C GLN A 215 15.23 -11.11 -33.29
N VAL A 216 13.93 -11.41 -33.48
CA VAL A 216 12.89 -11.14 -32.48
C VAL A 216 12.70 -12.32 -31.53
N VAL A 217 13.03 -13.55 -31.94
CA VAL A 217 12.85 -14.77 -31.13
C VAL A 217 13.44 -14.67 -29.71
N PRO A 218 14.66 -14.16 -29.47
CA PRO A 218 15.17 -14.01 -28.11
C PRO A 218 14.32 -13.08 -27.23
N PHE A 219 13.79 -11.99 -27.80
CA PHE A 219 12.88 -11.09 -27.09
C PHE A 219 11.54 -11.79 -26.78
N LEU A 220 11.04 -12.62 -27.71
CA LEU A 220 9.82 -13.38 -27.50
C LEU A 220 9.99 -14.43 -26.39
N ILE A 221 11.09 -15.18 -26.39
CA ILE A 221 11.38 -16.20 -25.37
C ILE A 221 11.45 -15.56 -23.98
N LEU A 222 12.21 -14.46 -23.82
CA LEU A 222 12.32 -13.74 -22.55
C LEU A 222 10.95 -13.19 -22.09
N GLY A 223 10.16 -12.64 -23.02
CA GLY A 223 8.84 -12.11 -22.72
C GLY A 223 7.86 -13.19 -22.26
N ILE A 224 7.81 -14.33 -22.97
CA ILE A 224 6.95 -15.47 -22.62
C ILE A 224 7.38 -16.07 -21.28
N ALA A 225 8.68 -16.25 -21.04
CA ALA A 225 9.18 -16.81 -19.79
C ALA A 225 8.75 -15.97 -18.57
N MET A 226 8.94 -14.64 -18.65
CA MET A 226 8.54 -13.73 -17.56
C MET A 226 7.01 -13.57 -17.46
N GLY A 227 6.29 -13.63 -18.58
CA GLY A 227 4.83 -13.65 -18.58
C GLY A 227 4.28 -14.89 -17.88
N LEU A 228 4.81 -16.08 -18.17
CA LEU A 228 4.44 -17.33 -17.51
C LEU A 228 4.80 -17.33 -16.02
N LEU A 229 5.97 -16.79 -15.67
CA LEU A 229 6.35 -16.60 -14.27
C LEU A 229 5.31 -15.73 -13.53
N THR A 230 4.83 -14.65 -14.16
CA THR A 230 3.80 -13.77 -13.58
C THR A 230 2.48 -14.49 -13.41
N VAL A 231 2.04 -15.26 -14.42
CA VAL A 231 0.81 -16.07 -14.34
C VAL A 231 0.90 -17.09 -13.20
N TRP A 232 2.06 -17.73 -13.04
CA TRP A 232 2.32 -18.62 -11.92
C TRP A 232 2.30 -17.86 -10.59
N TRP A 233 2.92 -16.69 -10.50
CA TRP A 233 2.96 -15.89 -9.29
C TRP A 233 1.56 -15.44 -8.84
N GLU A 234 0.76 -14.89 -9.74
CA GLU A 234 -0.63 -14.50 -9.47
C GLU A 234 -1.46 -15.68 -8.96
N ARG A 235 -1.31 -16.84 -9.60
CA ARG A 235 -2.12 -18.02 -9.28
C ARG A 235 -1.68 -18.75 -8.01
N TYR A 236 -0.39 -18.76 -7.69
CA TYR A 236 0.15 -19.60 -6.61
C TYR A 236 0.58 -18.78 -5.39
N HIS A 237 0.99 -17.52 -5.57
CA HIS A 237 1.48 -16.66 -4.50
C HIS A 237 0.44 -15.61 -4.09
N GLN A 238 -0.16 -14.88 -5.05
CA GLN A 238 -1.21 -13.87 -4.75
C GLN A 238 -2.59 -14.47 -4.49
N GLY A 239 -2.84 -15.72 -4.93
CA GLY A 239 -4.06 -16.44 -4.60
C GLY A 239 -5.25 -16.23 -5.55
N THR A 240 -5.03 -16.04 -6.85
CA THR A 240 -6.12 -15.88 -7.84
C THR A 240 -6.86 -17.18 -8.21
N ARG A 241 -7.14 -18.07 -7.25
CA ARG A 241 -7.79 -19.38 -7.47
C ARG A 241 -9.25 -19.48 -7.03
N GLY A 242 -9.75 -18.47 -6.33
CA GLY A 242 -11.13 -18.47 -5.81
C GLY A 242 -12.19 -18.38 -6.92
N PRO A 243 -13.47 -18.67 -6.59
CA PRO A 243 -14.60 -18.57 -7.52
C PRO A 243 -14.70 -17.21 -8.23
N LEU A 244 -14.30 -16.14 -7.53
CA LEU A 244 -14.24 -14.77 -8.06
C LEU A 244 -13.35 -14.61 -9.31
N PHE A 245 -12.35 -15.49 -9.46
CA PHE A 245 -11.41 -15.50 -10.60
C PHE A 245 -11.75 -16.59 -11.64
N ALA A 246 -12.81 -17.37 -11.41
CA ALA A 246 -13.24 -18.46 -12.29
C ALA A 246 -14.04 -17.97 -13.51
N LEU A 247 -13.52 -16.94 -14.20
CA LEU A 247 -14.15 -16.38 -15.39
C LEU A 247 -13.96 -17.28 -16.61
N GLY A 248 -15.06 -17.60 -17.28
CA GLY A 248 -15.11 -18.38 -18.50
C GLY A 248 -14.49 -17.65 -19.71
N PRO A 249 -14.16 -18.37 -20.80
CA PRO A 249 -13.51 -17.77 -21.96
C PRO A 249 -14.30 -16.61 -22.60
N ILE A 250 -15.63 -16.73 -22.65
CA ILE A 250 -16.51 -15.70 -23.21
C ILE A 250 -16.49 -14.45 -22.34
N GLU A 251 -16.63 -14.58 -21.02
CA GLU A 251 -16.59 -13.46 -20.08
C GLU A 251 -15.28 -12.68 -20.19
N ARG A 252 -14.15 -13.40 -20.31
CA ARG A 252 -12.83 -12.77 -20.53
C ARG A 252 -12.76 -11.97 -21.82
N ILE A 253 -13.32 -12.48 -22.91
CA ILE A 253 -13.40 -11.76 -24.19
C ILE A 253 -14.28 -10.51 -24.06
N LEU A 254 -15.42 -10.62 -23.39
CA LEU A 254 -16.34 -9.50 -23.19
C LEU A 254 -15.69 -8.41 -22.31
N ILE A 255 -15.05 -8.79 -21.20
CA ILE A 255 -14.27 -7.87 -20.34
C ILE A 255 -13.16 -7.21 -21.15
N ALA A 256 -12.37 -7.99 -21.89
CA ALA A 256 -11.28 -7.45 -22.70
C ALA A 256 -11.76 -6.48 -23.78
N SER A 257 -12.86 -6.80 -24.46
CA SER A 257 -13.45 -5.93 -25.46
C SER A 257 -13.90 -4.60 -24.85
N ARG A 258 -14.60 -4.64 -23.70
CA ARG A 258 -15.03 -3.45 -22.97
C ARG A 258 -13.85 -2.63 -22.44
N ALA A 259 -12.79 -3.29 -21.96
CA ALA A 259 -11.60 -2.64 -21.43
C ALA A 259 -10.86 -1.80 -22.47
N VAL A 260 -10.73 -2.29 -23.72
CA VAL A 260 -10.12 -1.51 -24.81
C VAL A 260 -10.85 -0.17 -24.99
N TRP A 261 -12.18 -0.19 -25.02
CA TRP A 261 -13.01 1.03 -25.15
C TRP A 261 -12.98 1.90 -23.90
N PHE A 262 -12.96 1.30 -22.72
CA PHE A 262 -12.80 2.02 -21.45
C PHE A 262 -11.53 2.86 -21.46
N TYR A 263 -10.38 2.26 -21.80
CA TYR A 263 -9.10 2.97 -21.82
C TYR A 263 -9.04 4.05 -22.91
N LEU A 264 -9.54 3.76 -24.12
CA LEU A 264 -9.68 4.80 -25.16
C LEU A 264 -10.59 5.95 -24.70
N GLY A 265 -11.68 5.64 -24.02
CA GLY A 265 -12.61 6.62 -23.45
C GLY A 265 -11.93 7.49 -22.40
N LYS A 266 -11.14 6.90 -21.49
CA LYS A 266 -10.38 7.65 -20.47
C LYS A 266 -9.25 8.49 -21.07
N LEU A 267 -8.68 8.10 -22.21
CA LEU A 267 -7.72 8.92 -22.97
C LEU A 267 -8.39 10.09 -23.70
N PHE A 268 -9.60 9.91 -24.21
CA PHE A 268 -10.33 10.96 -24.90
C PHE A 268 -10.99 11.95 -23.92
N TRP A 269 -11.54 11.44 -22.82
CA TRP A 269 -12.29 12.20 -21.83
C TRP A 269 -11.92 11.78 -20.40
N PRO A 270 -10.78 12.27 -19.86
CA PRO A 270 -10.26 11.87 -18.56
C PRO A 270 -11.02 12.49 -17.39
N SER A 271 -12.26 12.07 -17.21
CA SER A 271 -13.12 12.47 -16.09
C SER A 271 -13.34 11.29 -15.15
N ASN A 272 -13.60 11.59 -13.88
CA ASN A 272 -13.88 10.60 -12.83
C ASN A 272 -12.86 9.45 -12.84
N LEU A 273 -11.58 9.80 -12.93
CA LEU A 273 -10.49 8.85 -12.72
C LEU A 273 -10.53 8.37 -11.28
N THR A 274 -10.34 7.10 -10.98
CA THR A 274 -10.41 6.64 -9.58
C THR A 274 -9.46 5.47 -9.40
N PHE A 275 -8.97 5.31 -8.17
CA PHE A 275 -8.02 4.27 -7.83
C PHE A 275 -8.63 2.88 -7.97
N ILE A 276 -9.91 2.73 -7.60
CA ILE A 276 -10.68 1.50 -7.83
C ILE A 276 -11.97 1.83 -8.56
N TYR A 277 -12.03 1.43 -9.82
CA TYR A 277 -13.23 1.58 -10.65
C TYR A 277 -14.33 0.59 -10.26
N PRO A 278 -15.61 0.91 -10.53
CA PRO A 278 -16.70 -0.03 -10.35
C PRO A 278 -16.45 -1.31 -11.15
N ARG A 279 -16.52 -2.45 -10.46
CA ARG A 279 -16.37 -3.76 -11.10
C ARG A 279 -17.57 -4.03 -12.00
N TRP A 280 -17.33 -4.45 -13.23
CA TRP A 280 -18.41 -4.74 -14.17
C TRP A 280 -19.08 -6.08 -13.84
N MET A 281 -20.40 -6.13 -14.03
CA MET A 281 -21.13 -7.39 -14.16
C MET A 281 -21.16 -7.72 -15.66
N VAL A 282 -20.65 -8.89 -16.02
CA VAL A 282 -20.58 -9.36 -17.41
C VAL A 282 -21.19 -10.74 -17.46
N SER A 283 -22.12 -10.97 -18.38
CA SER A 283 -22.80 -12.24 -18.55
C SER A 283 -22.79 -12.68 -20.03
N PRO A 284 -22.39 -13.92 -20.34
CA PRO A 284 -22.51 -14.48 -21.69
C PRO A 284 -23.95 -14.48 -22.25
N THR A 285 -24.95 -14.41 -21.38
CA THR A 285 -26.37 -14.41 -21.79
C THR A 285 -26.90 -13.01 -22.09
N HIS A 286 -26.19 -11.96 -21.68
CA HIS A 286 -26.63 -10.58 -21.84
C HIS A 286 -26.11 -9.99 -23.16
N LEU A 287 -26.99 -9.88 -24.17
CA LEU A 287 -26.61 -9.48 -25.54
C LEU A 287 -25.89 -8.13 -25.64
N LEU A 288 -26.22 -7.16 -24.77
CA LEU A 288 -25.58 -5.83 -24.80
C LEU A 288 -24.09 -5.89 -24.43
N ASP A 289 -23.63 -6.92 -23.72
CA ASP A 289 -22.22 -7.06 -23.36
C ASP A 289 -21.35 -7.28 -24.62
N TYR A 290 -21.93 -7.83 -25.69
CA TYR A 290 -21.28 -8.03 -26.98
C TYR A 290 -21.16 -6.75 -27.82
N ALA A 291 -21.83 -5.66 -27.45
CA ALA A 291 -21.80 -4.41 -28.21
C ALA A 291 -20.37 -3.86 -28.36
N TRP A 292 -19.54 -4.00 -27.32
CA TRP A 292 -18.13 -3.59 -27.33
C TRP A 292 -17.27 -4.42 -28.27
N LEU A 293 -17.55 -5.73 -28.35
CA LEU A 293 -16.88 -6.63 -29.29
C LEU A 293 -17.29 -6.30 -30.73
N ALA A 294 -18.58 -6.08 -30.98
CA ALA A 294 -19.10 -5.68 -32.30
C ALA A 294 -18.52 -4.33 -32.74
N ALA A 295 -18.47 -3.35 -31.84
CA ALA A 295 -17.81 -2.06 -32.08
C ALA A 295 -16.32 -2.25 -32.43
N GLY A 296 -15.63 -3.17 -31.74
CA GLY A 296 -14.24 -3.54 -32.04
C GLY A 296 -14.08 -4.10 -33.46
N GLY A 297 -14.98 -4.99 -33.88
CA GLY A 297 -15.03 -5.51 -35.25
C GLY A 297 -15.26 -4.40 -36.29
N GLY A 298 -16.20 -3.50 -36.01
CA GLY A 298 -16.46 -2.32 -36.85
C GLY A 298 -15.25 -1.38 -36.95
N ALA A 299 -14.55 -1.13 -35.84
CA ALA A 299 -13.33 -0.33 -35.82
C ALA A 299 -12.21 -0.97 -36.65
N CYS A 300 -12.01 -2.29 -36.54
CA CYS A 300 -11.06 -3.02 -37.38
C CYS A 300 -11.39 -2.89 -38.88
N ALA A 301 -12.67 -3.02 -39.26
CA ALA A 301 -13.10 -2.83 -40.64
C ALA A 301 -12.85 -1.38 -41.11
N ALA A 302 -13.19 -0.38 -40.29
CA ALA A 302 -12.95 1.03 -40.59
C ALA A 302 -11.45 1.33 -40.78
N ILE A 303 -10.59 0.80 -39.92
CA ILE A 303 -9.13 0.94 -40.02
C ILE A 303 -8.61 0.29 -41.30
N ALA A 304 -9.11 -0.90 -41.65
CA ALA A 304 -8.71 -1.60 -42.88
C ALA A 304 -9.10 -0.81 -44.14
N LEU A 305 -10.28 -0.19 -44.16
CA LEU A 305 -10.74 0.68 -45.25
C LEU A 305 -9.94 1.99 -45.30
N ALA A 306 -9.68 2.62 -44.15
CA ALA A 306 -8.90 3.85 -44.04
C ALA A 306 -7.41 3.67 -44.38
N ARG A 307 -6.88 2.44 -44.27
CA ARG A 307 -5.46 2.10 -44.58
C ARG A 307 -5.03 2.58 -45.96
N LYS A 308 -5.92 2.56 -46.96
CA LYS A 308 -5.63 3.03 -48.33
C LYS A 308 -5.32 4.53 -48.40
N HIS A 309 -5.89 5.33 -47.49
CA HIS A 309 -5.80 6.79 -47.49
C HIS A 309 -4.80 7.31 -46.45
N VAL A 310 -4.79 6.73 -45.25
CA VAL A 310 -3.98 7.20 -44.10
C VAL A 310 -2.66 6.42 -43.97
N GLY A 311 -2.51 5.31 -44.68
CA GLY A 311 -1.35 4.42 -44.58
C GLY A 311 -1.39 3.50 -43.35
N ARG A 312 -0.21 2.98 -42.95
CA ARG A 312 -0.09 2.00 -41.85
C ARG A 312 -0.13 2.63 -40.45
N SER A 313 -0.07 3.94 -40.32
CA SER A 313 0.07 4.62 -39.02
C SER A 313 -1.14 4.39 -38.11
N LEU A 314 -2.36 4.48 -38.65
CA LEU A 314 -3.60 4.25 -37.91
C LEU A 314 -3.68 2.82 -37.36
N GLU A 315 -3.40 1.84 -38.22
CA GLU A 315 -3.37 0.42 -37.87
C GLU A 315 -2.29 0.12 -36.81
N VAL A 316 -1.08 0.65 -36.99
CA VAL A 316 0.03 0.43 -36.04
C VAL A 316 -0.29 1.02 -34.68
N ALA A 317 -0.89 2.22 -34.63
CA ALA A 317 -1.32 2.84 -33.37
C ALA A 317 -2.38 1.99 -32.64
N ALA A 318 -3.38 1.49 -33.37
CA ALA A 318 -4.42 0.64 -32.80
C ALA A 318 -3.90 -0.72 -32.33
N LEU A 319 -3.08 -1.39 -33.15
CA LEU A 319 -2.46 -2.67 -32.79
C LEU A 319 -1.50 -2.52 -31.62
N TYR A 320 -0.71 -1.44 -31.56
CA TYR A 320 0.17 -1.16 -30.42
C TYR A 320 -0.63 -0.98 -29.13
N PHE A 321 -1.74 -0.23 -29.18
CA PHE A 321 -2.62 -0.02 -28.03
C PHE A 321 -3.16 -1.35 -27.48
N VAL A 322 -3.79 -2.17 -28.33
CA VAL A 322 -4.39 -3.44 -27.92
C VAL A 322 -3.33 -4.46 -27.50
N ALA A 323 -2.22 -4.57 -28.25
CA ALA A 323 -1.15 -5.52 -27.93
C ALA A 323 -0.49 -5.20 -26.58
N THR A 324 -0.22 -3.93 -26.29
CA THR A 324 0.41 -3.50 -25.03
C THR A 324 -0.54 -3.67 -23.84
N LEU A 325 -1.85 -3.53 -24.05
CA LEU A 325 -2.89 -3.79 -23.04
C LEU A 325 -3.20 -5.28 -22.83
N SER A 326 -2.84 -6.16 -23.77
CA SER A 326 -3.29 -7.55 -23.76
C SER A 326 -3.08 -8.32 -22.43
N PRO A 327 -1.99 -8.12 -21.65
CA PRO A 327 -1.83 -8.85 -20.39
C PRO A 327 -2.78 -8.40 -19.28
N VAL A 328 -3.36 -7.19 -19.38
CA VAL A 328 -4.06 -6.49 -18.29
C VAL A 328 -5.55 -6.26 -18.55
N ILE A 329 -6.08 -6.71 -19.70
CA ILE A 329 -7.49 -6.49 -20.10
C ILE A 329 -8.45 -7.64 -19.78
N GLY A 330 -8.00 -8.74 -19.16
CA GLY A 330 -8.92 -9.82 -18.78
C GLY A 330 -8.49 -11.24 -19.21
N PHE A 331 -7.46 -11.38 -20.04
CA PHE A 331 -7.00 -12.71 -20.46
C PHE A 331 -6.22 -13.43 -19.36
N ILE A 332 -5.39 -12.68 -18.62
CA ILE A 332 -4.69 -13.13 -17.43
C ILE A 332 -5.45 -12.60 -16.22
N MET A 333 -5.72 -13.48 -15.24
CA MET A 333 -6.36 -13.07 -13.99
C MET A 333 -5.32 -12.39 -13.11
N LEU A 334 -5.57 -11.12 -12.81
CA LEU A 334 -4.77 -10.34 -11.88
C LEU A 334 -5.51 -10.25 -10.55
N TYR A 335 -4.78 -10.24 -9.44
CA TYR A 335 -5.36 -10.12 -8.10
C TYR A 335 -6.33 -8.94 -7.96
N THR A 336 -6.02 -7.80 -8.60
CA THR A 336 -6.86 -6.59 -8.63
C THR A 336 -8.27 -6.82 -9.19
N PHE A 337 -8.48 -7.86 -10.00
CA PHE A 337 -9.79 -8.23 -10.56
C PHE A 337 -10.81 -8.66 -9.50
N ARG A 338 -10.35 -8.84 -8.25
CA ARG A 338 -11.25 -8.96 -7.11
C ARG A 338 -12.10 -7.72 -6.88
N SER A 339 -11.58 -6.54 -7.21
CA SER A 339 -12.21 -5.25 -6.94
C SER A 339 -12.49 -4.43 -8.20
N THR A 340 -11.70 -4.59 -9.27
CA THR A 340 -11.89 -3.86 -10.54
C THR A 340 -11.22 -4.58 -11.71
N PHE A 341 -11.78 -4.52 -12.92
CA PHE A 341 -11.14 -5.06 -14.13
C PHE A 341 -10.17 -4.08 -14.81
N VAL A 342 -10.15 -2.83 -14.37
CA VAL A 342 -9.39 -1.75 -15.01
C VAL A 342 -8.74 -0.84 -13.98
N ALA A 343 -7.59 -0.28 -14.35
CA ALA A 343 -6.85 0.71 -13.55
C ALA A 343 -6.10 1.67 -14.50
N ASP A 344 -5.96 2.94 -14.13
CA ASP A 344 -5.37 3.94 -15.03
C ASP A 344 -3.90 3.62 -15.34
N HIS A 345 -3.18 3.10 -14.34
CA HIS A 345 -1.78 2.72 -14.47
C HIS A 345 -1.53 1.55 -15.44
N TYR A 346 -2.56 0.81 -15.88
CA TYR A 346 -2.43 -0.27 -16.88
C TYR A 346 -2.20 0.25 -18.31
N GLN A 347 -2.66 1.46 -18.63
CA GLN A 347 -2.55 2.01 -19.98
C GLN A 347 -1.31 2.91 -20.17
N TYR A 348 -0.39 2.98 -19.19
CA TYR A 348 0.77 3.87 -19.22
C TYR A 348 1.49 3.82 -20.58
N LEU A 349 2.05 2.66 -20.97
CA LEU A 349 2.68 2.51 -22.29
C LEU A 349 1.68 2.46 -23.45
N ALA A 350 0.55 1.76 -23.29
CA ALA A 350 -0.40 1.56 -24.38
C ALA A 350 -0.91 2.88 -24.96
N SER A 351 -1.13 3.89 -24.10
CA SER A 351 -1.61 5.22 -24.46
C SER A 351 -0.76 5.93 -25.52
N ILE A 352 0.52 5.58 -25.69
CA ILE A 352 1.42 6.19 -26.68
C ILE A 352 0.85 6.06 -28.11
N GLY A 353 0.20 4.93 -28.45
CA GLY A 353 -0.39 4.71 -29.78
C GLY A 353 -1.47 5.74 -30.12
N PRO A 354 -2.58 5.80 -29.34
CA PRO A 354 -3.63 6.80 -29.54
C PRO A 354 -3.15 8.24 -29.43
N ILE A 355 -2.26 8.55 -28.48
CA ILE A 355 -1.68 9.89 -28.32
C ILE A 355 -0.87 10.30 -29.55
N ALA A 356 -0.06 9.41 -30.11
CA ALA A 356 0.70 9.65 -31.33
C ALA A 356 -0.22 9.92 -32.52
N LEU A 357 -1.31 9.15 -32.66
CA LEU A 357 -2.29 9.33 -33.72
C LEU A 357 -3.03 10.67 -33.61
N ALA A 358 -3.51 11.03 -32.42
CA ALA A 358 -4.19 12.30 -32.16
C ALA A 358 -3.27 13.48 -32.47
N SER A 359 -2.02 13.42 -32.01
CA SER A 359 -1.01 14.46 -32.24
C SER A 359 -0.65 14.61 -33.72
N ALA A 360 -0.54 13.49 -34.44
CA ALA A 360 -0.34 13.49 -35.88
C ALA A 360 -1.53 14.09 -36.63
N GLY A 361 -2.76 13.81 -36.17
CA GLY A 361 -3.99 14.41 -36.68
C GLY A 361 -3.97 15.93 -36.55
N VAL A 362 -3.70 16.46 -35.35
CA VAL A 362 -3.60 17.91 -35.09
C VAL A 362 -2.52 18.56 -35.97
N ALA A 363 -1.34 17.95 -36.05
CA ALA A 363 -0.24 18.48 -36.85
C ALA A 363 -0.58 18.48 -38.36
N THR A 364 -1.26 17.44 -38.84
CA THR A 364 -1.68 17.33 -40.24
C THR A 364 -2.78 18.33 -40.58
N LEU A 365 -3.76 18.51 -39.70
CA LEU A 365 -4.82 19.53 -39.85
C LEU A 365 -4.23 20.94 -39.87
N ALA A 366 -3.31 21.25 -38.94
CA ALA A 366 -2.63 22.54 -38.89
C ALA A 366 -1.77 22.82 -40.15
N ALA A 367 -1.25 21.77 -40.79
CA ALA A 367 -0.52 21.88 -42.06
C ALA A 367 -1.45 22.05 -43.27
N ALA A 368 -2.62 21.39 -43.25
CA ALA A 368 -3.62 21.46 -44.32
C ALA A 368 -4.35 22.82 -44.33
N PHE A 369 -4.74 23.33 -43.16
CA PHE A 369 -5.51 24.58 -43.01
C PHE A 369 -4.61 25.73 -42.55
N LYS A 370 -3.81 26.29 -43.47
CA LYS A 370 -2.82 27.34 -43.15
C LYS A 370 -3.43 28.59 -42.53
N GLU A 371 -4.59 29.03 -43.00
CA GLU A 371 -5.29 30.23 -42.48
C GLU A 371 -5.76 30.03 -41.03
N SER A 372 -6.22 28.81 -40.69
CA SER A 372 -6.67 28.46 -39.35
C SER A 372 -5.57 27.84 -38.47
N ARG A 373 -4.32 27.82 -38.93
CA ARG A 373 -3.21 27.14 -38.24
C ARG A 373 -3.02 27.64 -36.82
N HIS A 374 -3.04 28.96 -36.61
CA HIS A 374 -2.88 29.56 -35.29
C HIS A 374 -4.03 29.17 -34.35
N PHE A 375 -5.24 29.07 -34.87
CA PHE A 375 -6.40 28.61 -34.11
C PHE A 375 -6.26 27.12 -33.72
N ILE A 376 -5.89 26.24 -34.65
CA ILE A 376 -5.70 24.81 -34.40
C ILE A 376 -4.58 24.57 -33.36
N LEU A 377 -3.45 25.26 -33.51
CA LEU A 377 -2.34 25.16 -32.56
C LEU A 377 -2.72 25.78 -31.20
N GLY A 378 -3.46 26.89 -31.19
CA GLY A 378 -3.99 27.51 -29.97
C GLY A 378 -4.92 26.56 -29.21
N ALA A 379 -5.84 25.89 -29.90
CA ALA A 379 -6.69 24.86 -29.32
C ALA A 379 -5.88 23.70 -28.74
N GLY A 380 -4.82 23.26 -29.43
CA GLY A 380 -3.88 22.25 -28.91
C GLY A 380 -3.21 22.69 -27.61
N VAL A 381 -2.79 23.96 -27.50
CA VAL A 381 -2.23 24.52 -26.26
C VAL A 381 -3.28 24.57 -25.14
N CYS A 382 -4.51 25.00 -25.44
CA CYS A 382 -5.61 24.98 -24.47
C CYS A 382 -5.88 23.57 -23.93
N ILE A 383 -5.83 22.54 -24.80
CA ILE A 383 -5.96 21.15 -24.39
C ILE A 383 -4.80 20.77 -23.46
N LEU A 384 -3.55 21.11 -23.78
CA LEU A 384 -2.41 20.83 -22.90
C LEU A 384 -2.53 21.50 -21.52
N VAL A 385 -3.00 22.75 -21.49
CA VAL A 385 -3.26 23.47 -20.22
C VAL A 385 -4.36 22.77 -19.42
N ALA A 386 -5.46 22.38 -20.08
CA ALA A 386 -6.54 21.64 -19.43
C ALA A 386 -6.05 20.28 -18.88
N LEU A 387 -5.27 19.52 -19.66
CA LEU A 387 -4.68 18.26 -19.22
C LEU A 387 -3.74 18.47 -18.02
N ALA A 388 -2.89 19.51 -18.04
CA ALA A 388 -2.02 19.83 -16.92
C ALA A 388 -2.81 20.18 -15.63
N MET A 389 -3.90 20.94 -15.75
CA MET A 389 -4.79 21.24 -14.62
C MET A 389 -5.51 19.99 -14.09
N LEU A 390 -5.97 19.11 -14.98
CA LEU A 390 -6.58 17.84 -14.60
C LEU A 390 -5.56 16.92 -13.93
N THR A 391 -4.32 16.87 -14.42
CA THR A 391 -3.21 16.13 -13.81
C THR A 391 -2.92 16.64 -12.41
N TRP A 392 -2.78 17.96 -12.24
CA TRP A 392 -2.64 18.57 -10.92
C TRP A 392 -3.76 18.15 -9.97
N ARG A 393 -5.02 18.31 -10.39
CA ARG A 393 -6.18 17.93 -9.59
C ARG A 393 -6.24 16.43 -9.29
N GLN A 394 -5.82 15.59 -10.23
CA GLN A 394 -5.81 14.14 -10.01
C GLN A 394 -4.67 13.74 -9.07
N SER A 395 -3.53 14.43 -9.11
CA SER A 395 -2.40 14.17 -8.22
C SER A 395 -2.71 14.45 -6.75
N THR A 396 -3.64 15.36 -6.43
CA THR A 396 -4.03 15.62 -5.03
C THR A 396 -4.71 14.41 -4.37
N MET A 397 -5.29 13.49 -5.15
CA MET A 397 -5.88 12.25 -4.64
C MET A 397 -4.82 11.33 -3.99
N TYR A 398 -3.56 11.46 -4.41
CA TYR A 398 -2.44 10.65 -3.94
C TYR A 398 -1.60 11.38 -2.87
N ALA A 399 -2.11 12.47 -2.28
CA ALA A 399 -1.40 13.23 -1.26
C ALA A 399 -1.31 12.44 0.07
N ASP A 400 -2.38 11.74 0.45
CA ASP A 400 -2.42 10.90 1.64
C ASP A 400 -3.45 9.77 1.48
N ILE A 401 -3.35 8.77 2.35
CA ILE A 401 -4.16 7.56 2.29
C ILE A 401 -5.66 7.83 2.50
N GLU A 402 -6.02 8.83 3.30
CA GLU A 402 -7.41 9.18 3.54
C GLU A 402 -8.02 9.88 2.33
N ALA A 403 -7.30 10.85 1.76
CA ALA A 403 -7.70 11.53 0.52
C ALA A 403 -7.92 10.53 -0.63
N LEU A 404 -7.05 9.51 -0.73
CA LEU A 404 -7.17 8.42 -1.69
C LEU A 404 -8.49 7.66 -1.51
N TRP A 405 -8.81 7.22 -0.29
CA TRP A 405 -10.03 6.43 -0.04
C TRP A 405 -11.31 7.25 -0.10
N ARG A 406 -11.33 8.46 0.47
CA ARG A 406 -12.49 9.36 0.37
C ARG A 406 -12.80 9.72 -1.08
N THR A 407 -11.78 10.01 -1.90
CA THR A 407 -11.97 10.28 -3.33
C THR A 407 -12.44 9.04 -4.08
N THR A 408 -11.94 7.85 -3.72
CA THR A 408 -12.37 6.58 -4.30
C THR A 408 -13.85 6.33 -4.01
N ILE A 409 -14.30 6.47 -2.75
CA ILE A 409 -15.70 6.32 -2.35
C ILE A 409 -16.59 7.37 -3.03
N ALA A 410 -16.15 8.62 -3.12
CA ALA A 410 -16.92 9.67 -3.79
C ALA A 410 -17.16 9.37 -5.29
N ARG A 411 -16.27 8.62 -5.94
CA ARG A 411 -16.36 8.24 -7.37
C ARG A 411 -16.89 6.83 -7.59
N ASN A 412 -16.81 5.97 -6.58
CA ASN A 412 -17.26 4.59 -6.56
C ASN A 412 -17.79 4.24 -5.15
N PRO A 413 -19.03 4.65 -4.81
CA PRO A 413 -19.58 4.46 -3.47
C PRO A 413 -19.73 3.00 -3.07
N ASP A 414 -19.83 2.09 -4.04
CA ASP A 414 -19.97 0.65 -3.80
C ASP A 414 -18.60 -0.06 -3.72
N CYS A 415 -17.52 0.68 -3.47
CA CYS A 415 -16.19 0.11 -3.30
C CYS A 415 -15.97 -0.39 -1.87
N TRP A 416 -16.39 -1.62 -1.59
CA TRP A 416 -16.22 -2.26 -0.28
C TRP A 416 -14.76 -2.18 0.24
N MET A 417 -13.76 -2.31 -0.64
CA MET A 417 -12.35 -2.26 -0.27
C MET A 417 -11.93 -0.86 0.21
N ALA A 418 -12.44 0.20 -0.43
CA ALA A 418 -12.18 1.57 -0.01
C ALA A 418 -12.89 1.89 1.31
N HIS A 419 -14.10 1.38 1.53
CA HIS A 419 -14.78 1.51 2.82
C HIS A 419 -13.98 0.85 3.94
N ASN A 420 -13.53 -0.40 3.78
CA ASN A 420 -12.73 -1.08 4.79
C ASN A 420 -11.44 -0.31 5.10
N ASN A 421 -10.69 0.07 4.06
CA ASN A 421 -9.41 0.74 4.26
C ASN A 421 -9.56 2.16 4.84
N LEU A 422 -10.63 2.89 4.50
CA LEU A 422 -10.95 4.15 5.18
C LEU A 422 -11.30 3.91 6.66
N GLY A 423 -12.06 2.84 6.96
CA GLY A 423 -12.34 2.44 8.33
C GLY A 423 -11.07 2.20 9.15
N ILE A 424 -10.05 1.55 8.57
CA ILE A 424 -8.74 1.33 9.22
C ILE A 424 -8.06 2.66 9.55
N VAL A 425 -8.03 3.58 8.59
CA VAL A 425 -7.44 4.93 8.77
C VAL A 425 -8.15 5.70 9.87
N LEU A 426 -9.48 5.66 9.91
CA LEU A 426 -10.30 6.33 10.93
C LEU A 426 -10.10 5.70 12.32
N ALA A 427 -10.02 4.36 12.40
CA ALA A 427 -9.74 3.67 13.64
C ALA A 427 -8.37 4.05 14.22
N GLN A 428 -7.34 4.16 13.36
CA GLN A 428 -6.00 4.64 13.76
C GLN A 428 -6.01 6.09 14.28
N LYS A 429 -6.95 6.92 13.80
CA LYS A 429 -7.20 8.28 14.28
C LYS A 429 -8.10 8.35 15.52
N ASN A 430 -8.51 7.20 16.06
CA ASN A 430 -9.44 7.08 17.18
C ASN A 430 -10.86 7.60 16.86
N GLU A 431 -11.22 7.71 15.59
CA GLU A 431 -12.56 8.07 15.09
C GLU A 431 -13.43 6.79 14.95
N ILE A 432 -13.64 6.11 16.07
CA ILE A 432 -14.14 4.72 16.10
C ILE A 432 -15.57 4.57 15.56
N ASP A 433 -16.46 5.53 15.80
CA ASP A 433 -17.83 5.48 15.31
C ASP A 433 -17.92 5.56 13.78
N GLU A 434 -17.13 6.43 13.15
CA GLU A 434 -17.06 6.51 11.68
C GLU A 434 -16.43 5.23 11.10
N ALA A 435 -15.38 4.71 11.74
CA ALA A 435 -14.77 3.44 11.34
C ALA A 435 -15.78 2.28 11.33
N ILE A 436 -16.57 2.15 12.40
CA ILE A 436 -17.64 1.14 12.51
C ILE A 436 -18.66 1.27 11.37
N ALA A 437 -19.08 2.49 11.03
CA ALA A 437 -20.01 2.71 9.92
C ALA A 437 -19.42 2.23 8.58
N HIS A 438 -18.14 2.50 8.34
CA HIS A 438 -17.42 2.05 7.14
C HIS A 438 -17.23 0.52 7.09
N TYR A 439 -16.92 -0.14 8.22
CA TYR A 439 -16.82 -1.60 8.26
C TYR A 439 -18.19 -2.28 8.05
N ARG A 440 -19.26 -1.77 8.67
CA ARG A 440 -20.63 -2.24 8.41
C ARG A 440 -20.98 -2.11 6.93
N LYS A 441 -20.66 -0.97 6.32
CA LYS A 441 -20.90 -0.74 4.89
C LYS A 441 -20.13 -1.73 4.02
N THR A 442 -18.90 -2.07 4.40
CA THR A 442 -18.12 -3.13 3.74
C THR A 442 -18.84 -4.48 3.79
N LEU A 443 -19.33 -4.88 4.96
CA LEU A 443 -20.02 -6.16 5.16
C LEU A 443 -21.41 -6.21 4.49
N GLU A 444 -22.08 -5.08 4.27
CA GLU A 444 -23.29 -5.03 3.42
C GLU A 444 -22.99 -5.41 1.96
N MET A 445 -21.83 -4.98 1.44
CA MET A 445 -21.43 -5.23 0.05
C MET A 445 -20.69 -6.55 -0.14
N SER A 446 -19.95 -6.99 0.88
CA SER A 446 -19.15 -8.22 0.88
C SER A 446 -19.29 -8.95 2.22
N PRO A 447 -20.39 -9.69 2.43
CA PRO A 447 -20.71 -10.32 3.72
C PRO A 447 -19.68 -11.32 4.25
N ASP A 448 -18.91 -11.95 3.36
CA ASP A 448 -17.90 -12.96 3.68
C ASP A 448 -16.47 -12.39 3.74
N PHE A 449 -16.32 -11.06 3.92
CA PHE A 449 -15.01 -10.45 4.03
C PHE A 449 -14.51 -10.45 5.48
N ALA A 450 -13.77 -11.50 5.84
CA ALA A 450 -13.28 -11.76 7.19
C ALA A 450 -12.53 -10.57 7.83
N ASP A 451 -11.67 -9.88 7.07
CA ASP A 451 -10.89 -8.75 7.58
C ASP A 451 -11.81 -7.62 8.09
N ALA A 452 -12.95 -7.37 7.43
CA ALA A 452 -13.91 -6.37 7.86
C ALA A 452 -14.70 -6.81 9.11
N ASP A 453 -15.01 -8.10 9.25
CA ASP A 453 -15.60 -8.65 10.47
C ASP A 453 -14.59 -8.53 11.64
N TYR A 454 -13.31 -8.85 11.43
CA TYR A 454 -12.25 -8.65 12.43
C TYR A 454 -12.10 -7.17 12.82
N ASN A 455 -12.00 -6.28 11.83
CA ASN A 455 -11.83 -4.85 12.07
C ASN A 455 -13.03 -4.24 12.80
N LEU A 456 -14.25 -4.65 12.43
CA LEU A 456 -15.47 -4.26 13.12
C LEU A 456 -15.49 -4.79 14.55
N GLY A 457 -15.13 -6.05 14.77
CA GLY A 457 -15.04 -6.65 16.10
C GLY A 457 -14.06 -5.90 17.01
N SER A 458 -12.87 -5.58 16.49
CA SER A 458 -11.86 -4.79 17.21
C SER A 458 -12.38 -3.39 17.58
N ALA A 459 -13.01 -2.69 16.65
CA ALA A 459 -13.58 -1.36 16.89
C ALA A 459 -14.74 -1.39 17.91
N LEU A 460 -15.61 -2.40 17.86
CA LEU A 460 -16.68 -2.59 18.83
C LEU A 460 -16.11 -2.90 20.23
N LEU A 461 -15.04 -3.69 20.30
CA LEU A 461 -14.37 -4.00 21.56
C LEU A 461 -13.80 -2.73 22.22
N GLN A 462 -13.20 -1.85 21.41
CA GLN A 462 -12.71 -0.54 21.88
C GLN A 462 -13.84 0.36 22.41
N LYS A 463 -15.06 0.26 21.86
CA LYS A 463 -16.25 0.93 22.41
C LYS A 463 -16.85 0.27 23.65
N GLY A 464 -16.37 -0.91 24.04
CA GLY A 464 -16.95 -1.70 25.12
C GLY A 464 -18.19 -2.50 24.72
N GLU A 465 -18.52 -2.58 23.43
CA GLU A 465 -19.62 -3.42 22.91
C GLU A 465 -19.17 -4.89 22.77
N ILE A 466 -18.81 -5.50 23.90
CA ILE A 466 -18.08 -6.78 23.97
C ILE A 466 -18.84 -7.94 23.28
N ASP A 467 -20.14 -8.09 23.51
CA ASP A 467 -20.92 -9.18 22.91
C ASP A 467 -21.00 -9.07 21.38
N ALA A 468 -21.15 -7.85 20.86
CA ALA A 468 -21.15 -7.60 19.42
C ALA A 468 -19.75 -7.84 18.82
N ALA A 469 -18.69 -7.47 19.54
CA ALA A 469 -17.32 -7.74 19.14
C ALA A 469 -17.06 -9.25 19.00
N ILE A 470 -17.50 -10.06 19.98
CA ILE A 470 -17.37 -11.52 19.92
C ILE A 470 -18.05 -12.08 18.68
N LEU A 471 -19.28 -11.65 18.38
CA LEU A 471 -20.03 -12.14 17.21
C LEU A 471 -19.26 -11.92 15.90
N HIS A 472 -18.71 -10.71 15.71
CA HIS A 472 -17.95 -10.37 14.51
C HIS A 472 -16.59 -11.07 14.45
N CYS A 473 -15.84 -11.13 15.56
CA CYS A 473 -14.59 -11.88 15.61
C CYS A 473 -14.80 -13.39 15.38
N GLN A 474 -15.90 -13.97 15.87
CA GLN A 474 -16.28 -15.37 15.59
C GLN A 474 -16.56 -15.61 14.11
N ARG A 475 -17.25 -14.67 13.44
CA ARG A 475 -17.46 -14.75 11.98
C ARG A 475 -16.14 -14.69 11.22
N ALA A 476 -15.23 -13.78 11.58
CA ALA A 476 -13.91 -13.70 10.97
C ALA A 476 -13.14 -15.02 11.07
N VAL A 477 -13.10 -15.62 12.28
CA VAL A 477 -12.47 -16.95 12.51
C VAL A 477 -13.20 -18.08 11.78
N THR A 478 -14.52 -18.00 11.62
CA THR A 478 -15.29 -19.01 10.87
C THR A 478 -14.95 -18.98 9.38
N ILE A 479 -14.78 -17.78 8.80
CA ILE A 479 -14.44 -17.61 7.38
C ILE A 479 -12.95 -17.95 7.14
N GLN A 480 -12.05 -17.49 8.03
CA GLN A 480 -10.60 -17.71 7.94
C GLN A 480 -10.05 -18.29 9.25
N PRO A 481 -10.18 -19.62 9.48
CA PRO A 481 -9.75 -20.23 10.74
C PRO A 481 -8.23 -20.21 10.95
N ASN A 482 -7.46 -20.05 9.87
CA ASN A 482 -5.99 -20.02 9.89
C ASN A 482 -5.42 -18.59 9.85
N ASP A 483 -6.23 -17.56 10.10
CA ASP A 483 -5.77 -16.18 10.25
C ASP A 483 -5.41 -15.89 11.72
N PRO A 484 -4.12 -15.69 12.07
CA PRO A 484 -3.72 -15.48 13.45
C PRO A 484 -4.22 -14.15 14.02
N GLU A 485 -4.40 -13.11 13.19
CA GLU A 485 -4.98 -11.83 13.59
C GLU A 485 -6.45 -11.99 14.02
N ALA A 486 -7.28 -12.70 13.24
CA ALA A 486 -8.65 -13.02 13.62
C ALA A 486 -8.74 -13.86 14.91
N GLN A 487 -7.85 -14.84 15.08
CA GLN A 487 -7.79 -15.64 16.32
C GLN A 487 -7.47 -14.78 17.54
N VAL A 488 -6.49 -13.87 17.43
CA VAL A 488 -6.18 -12.89 18.50
C VAL A 488 -7.35 -11.95 18.75
N GLY A 489 -8.02 -11.45 17.70
CA GLY A 489 -9.20 -10.59 17.85
C GLY A 489 -10.32 -11.24 18.64
N LEU A 490 -10.61 -12.52 18.39
CA LEU A 490 -11.58 -13.28 19.17
C LEU A 490 -11.10 -13.53 20.61
N GLY A 491 -9.84 -13.91 20.79
CA GLY A 491 -9.24 -14.07 22.11
C GLY A 491 -9.36 -12.80 22.96
N ASN A 492 -9.08 -11.63 22.38
CA ASN A 492 -9.20 -10.33 23.05
C ASN A 492 -10.63 -10.06 23.52
N ALA A 493 -11.61 -10.31 22.65
CA ALA A 493 -13.01 -10.09 22.97
C ALA A 493 -13.50 -11.03 24.10
N LEU A 494 -13.09 -12.29 24.07
CA LEU A 494 -13.39 -13.27 25.13
C LEU A 494 -12.71 -12.93 26.46
N PHE A 495 -11.44 -12.50 26.42
CA PHE A 495 -10.69 -12.09 27.59
C PHE A 495 -11.36 -10.89 28.30
N GLN A 496 -11.82 -9.90 27.55
CA GLN A 496 -12.52 -8.74 28.09
C GLN A 496 -13.91 -9.10 28.65
N LYS A 497 -14.59 -10.11 28.07
CA LYS A 497 -15.82 -10.69 28.66
C LYS A 497 -15.58 -11.46 29.95
N GLY A 498 -14.33 -11.84 30.24
CA GLY A 498 -13.96 -12.65 31.40
C GLY A 498 -13.93 -14.16 31.13
N LEU A 499 -14.09 -14.59 29.87
CA LEU A 499 -13.99 -15.99 29.45
C LEU A 499 -12.51 -16.36 29.22
N ILE A 500 -11.76 -16.44 30.32
CA ILE A 500 -10.30 -16.52 30.29
C ILE A 500 -9.80 -17.80 29.60
N ASP A 501 -10.34 -18.97 29.95
CA ASP A 501 -9.92 -20.23 29.34
C ASP A 501 -10.17 -20.28 27.82
N GLU A 502 -11.31 -19.75 27.37
CA GLU A 502 -11.62 -19.66 25.93
C GLU A 502 -10.68 -18.69 25.21
N SER A 503 -10.30 -17.58 25.86
CA SER A 503 -9.32 -16.64 25.29
C SER A 503 -7.95 -17.28 25.08
N ILE A 504 -7.48 -18.07 26.05
CA ILE A 504 -6.20 -18.81 25.98
C ILE A 504 -6.21 -19.76 24.79
N LEU A 505 -7.29 -20.51 24.59
CA LEU A 505 -7.43 -21.43 23.46
C LEU A 505 -7.24 -20.71 22.11
N HIS A 506 -7.84 -19.53 21.95
CA HIS A 506 -7.71 -18.77 20.71
C HIS A 506 -6.33 -18.16 20.52
N TYR A 507 -5.67 -17.65 21.58
CA TYR A 507 -4.28 -17.20 21.48
C TYR A 507 -3.32 -18.35 21.15
N GLN A 508 -3.53 -19.53 21.73
CA GLN A 508 -2.73 -20.73 21.41
C GLN A 508 -2.92 -21.17 19.96
N LYS A 509 -4.13 -21.07 19.41
CA LYS A 509 -4.37 -21.29 17.96
C LYS A 509 -3.59 -20.29 17.11
N ALA A 510 -3.59 -19.01 17.47
CA ALA A 510 -2.79 -18.00 16.78
C ALA A 510 -1.29 -18.32 16.81
N LEU A 511 -0.77 -18.78 17.95
CA LEU A 511 0.63 -19.20 18.11
C LEU A 511 0.95 -20.50 17.36
N ALA A 512 0.00 -21.43 17.23
CA ALA A 512 0.18 -22.62 16.40
C ALA A 512 0.33 -22.27 14.92
N ILE A 513 -0.33 -21.20 14.46
CA ILE A 513 -0.22 -20.68 13.08
C ILE A 513 1.05 -19.85 12.91
N ARG A 514 1.33 -18.94 13.86
CA ARG A 514 2.49 -18.03 13.86
C ARG A 514 3.23 -18.12 15.20
N PRO A 515 4.23 -19.02 15.33
CA PRO A 515 4.90 -19.29 16.61
C PRO A 515 5.63 -18.09 17.23
N TYR A 516 6.09 -17.13 16.43
CA TYR A 516 6.81 -15.94 16.89
C TYR A 516 5.91 -14.70 16.99
N TYR A 517 4.60 -14.87 17.16
CA TYR A 517 3.66 -13.75 17.19
C TYR A 517 3.65 -13.05 18.55
N VAL A 518 4.41 -11.96 18.66
CA VAL A 518 4.60 -11.19 19.91
C VAL A 518 3.27 -10.82 20.57
N THR A 519 2.31 -10.29 19.82
CA THR A 519 1.00 -9.89 20.34
C THR A 519 0.24 -11.07 20.96
N ALA A 520 0.27 -12.24 20.34
CA ALA A 520 -0.39 -13.42 20.88
C ALA A 520 0.30 -13.95 22.15
N HIS A 521 1.64 -13.92 22.20
CA HIS A 521 2.41 -14.26 23.42
C HIS A 521 2.12 -13.30 24.58
N TYR A 522 2.05 -12.00 24.30
CA TYR A 522 1.68 -10.99 25.31
C TYR A 522 0.23 -11.16 25.81
N ASN A 523 -0.72 -11.42 24.90
CA ASN A 523 -2.12 -11.56 25.28
C ASN A 523 -2.38 -12.86 26.06
N VAL A 524 -1.73 -13.96 25.69
CA VAL A 524 -1.85 -15.22 26.43
C VAL A 524 -1.17 -15.13 27.80
N SER A 525 -0.05 -14.42 27.94
CA SER A 525 0.57 -14.20 29.25
C SER A 525 -0.34 -13.38 30.18
N SER A 526 -1.01 -12.37 29.64
CA SER A 526 -2.04 -11.60 30.36
C SER A 526 -3.19 -12.50 30.85
N ALA A 527 -3.61 -13.46 30.01
CA ALA A 527 -4.64 -14.41 30.35
C ALA A 527 -4.21 -15.39 31.46
N PHE A 528 -3.00 -15.95 31.37
CA PHE A 528 -2.45 -16.82 32.41
C PHE A 528 -2.23 -16.09 33.75
N LEU A 529 -1.77 -14.83 33.71
CA LEU A 529 -1.67 -13.98 34.90
C LEU A 529 -3.01 -13.83 35.61
N LYS A 530 -4.08 -13.56 34.85
CA LYS A 530 -5.43 -13.40 35.40
C LYS A 530 -6.00 -14.71 35.96
N LYS A 531 -5.56 -15.85 35.41
CA LYS A 531 -5.92 -17.20 35.88
C LYS A 531 -5.10 -17.64 37.11
N GLY A 532 -3.93 -17.04 37.34
CA GLY A 532 -2.99 -17.41 38.40
C GLY A 532 -1.96 -18.49 37.99
N GLU A 533 -1.87 -18.82 36.69
CA GLU A 533 -0.87 -19.77 36.18
C GLU A 533 0.45 -19.05 35.87
N ILE A 534 1.23 -18.79 36.92
CA ILE A 534 2.34 -17.84 36.89
C ILE A 534 3.50 -18.30 36.00
N ASP A 535 3.86 -19.58 36.04
CA ASP A 535 4.98 -20.10 35.23
C ASP A 535 4.70 -20.03 33.73
N GLU A 536 3.47 -20.31 33.30
CA GLU A 536 3.04 -20.15 31.90
C GLU A 536 3.04 -18.69 31.45
N ALA A 537 2.62 -17.77 32.34
CA ALA A 537 2.71 -16.34 32.08
C ALA A 537 4.17 -15.88 31.87
N ILE A 538 5.10 -16.33 32.71
CA ILE A 538 6.53 -16.02 32.59
C ILE A 538 7.08 -16.54 31.26
N PHE A 539 6.79 -17.81 30.92
CA PHE A 539 7.23 -18.43 29.67
C PHE A 539 6.82 -17.60 28.46
N HIS A 540 5.55 -17.21 28.39
CA HIS A 540 5.05 -16.43 27.26
C HIS A 540 5.55 -14.98 27.22
N CYS A 541 5.77 -14.34 28.37
CA CYS A 541 6.43 -13.03 28.40
C CYS A 541 7.87 -13.12 27.88
N GLN A 542 8.63 -14.14 28.30
CA GLN A 542 9.99 -14.36 27.82
C GLN A 542 10.02 -14.65 26.32
N ALA A 543 9.07 -15.44 25.81
CA ALA A 543 8.92 -15.69 24.37
C ALA A 543 8.67 -14.39 23.60
N ALA A 544 7.74 -13.54 24.05
CA ALA A 544 7.50 -12.22 23.46
C ALA A 544 8.78 -11.35 23.45
N LEU A 545 9.49 -11.28 24.59
CA LEU A 545 10.70 -10.47 24.75
C LEU A 545 11.90 -11.01 23.97
N SER A 546 11.96 -12.32 23.68
CA SER A 546 13.00 -12.91 22.83
C SER A 546 12.89 -12.45 21.38
N VAL A 547 11.68 -12.13 20.92
CA VAL A 547 11.41 -11.63 19.57
C VAL A 547 11.48 -10.10 19.55
N GLN A 548 10.87 -9.43 20.53
CA GLN A 548 10.88 -7.98 20.68
C GLN A 548 11.36 -7.57 22.08
N PRO A 549 12.68 -7.38 22.27
CA PRO A 549 13.24 -7.03 23.58
C PRO A 549 12.77 -5.69 24.14
N GLU A 550 12.31 -4.76 23.30
CA GLU A 550 11.84 -3.43 23.71
C GLU A 550 10.30 -3.36 23.82
N HIS A 551 9.63 -4.45 24.22
CA HIS A 551 8.18 -4.47 24.40
C HIS A 551 7.78 -4.14 25.85
N ALA A 552 7.42 -2.88 26.11
CA ALA A 552 7.11 -2.37 27.45
C ALA A 552 6.02 -3.17 28.19
N ASP A 553 4.90 -3.51 27.53
CA ASP A 553 3.81 -4.23 28.20
C ASP A 553 4.18 -5.68 28.55
N ALA A 554 5.03 -6.33 27.75
CA ALA A 554 5.53 -7.68 28.04
C ALA A 554 6.49 -7.67 29.23
N HIS A 555 7.33 -6.64 29.36
CA HIS A 555 8.12 -6.41 30.58
C HIS A 555 7.24 -6.16 31.80
N THR A 556 6.17 -5.38 31.65
CA THR A 556 5.20 -5.09 32.73
C THR A 556 4.50 -6.38 33.19
N ASN A 557 4.06 -7.23 32.26
CA ASN A 557 3.45 -8.52 32.60
C ASN A 557 4.45 -9.50 33.22
N LEU A 558 5.68 -9.56 32.72
CA LEU A 558 6.74 -10.37 33.32
C LEU A 558 6.99 -9.94 34.76
N ALA A 559 7.09 -8.64 34.99
CA ALA A 559 7.25 -8.08 36.34
C ALA A 559 6.08 -8.47 37.25
N ALA A 560 4.83 -8.34 36.79
CA ALA A 560 3.65 -8.75 37.54
C ALA A 560 3.65 -10.26 37.88
N ALA A 561 4.10 -11.10 36.94
CA ALA A 561 4.24 -12.54 37.17
C ALA A 561 5.30 -12.84 38.24
N LEU A 562 6.45 -12.16 38.16
CA LEU A 562 7.54 -12.31 39.12
C LEU A 562 7.15 -11.83 40.54
N VAL A 563 6.32 -10.79 40.65
CA VAL A 563 5.72 -10.39 41.94
C VAL A 563 4.91 -11.53 42.54
N GLN A 564 4.00 -12.14 41.76
CA GLN A 564 3.18 -13.26 42.23
C GLN A 564 4.00 -14.52 42.56
N LYS A 565 5.17 -14.68 41.91
CA LYS A 565 6.14 -15.75 42.21
C LYS A 565 7.01 -15.46 43.45
N GLY A 566 7.02 -14.22 43.94
CA GLY A 566 7.86 -13.77 45.06
C GLY A 566 9.27 -13.31 44.65
N GLU A 567 9.59 -13.25 43.35
CA GLU A 567 10.90 -12.82 42.83
C GLU A 567 10.96 -11.28 42.67
N ILE A 568 10.86 -10.55 43.78
CA ILE A 568 10.66 -9.09 43.77
C ILE A 568 11.81 -8.31 43.16
N ALA A 569 13.06 -8.70 43.45
CA ALA A 569 14.23 -8.03 42.87
C ALA A 569 14.21 -8.06 41.33
N ASN A 570 13.87 -9.22 40.77
CA ASN A 570 13.72 -9.40 39.33
C ASN A 570 12.51 -8.62 38.80
N ALA A 571 11.39 -8.59 39.54
CA ALA A 571 10.21 -7.82 39.15
C ALA A 571 10.49 -6.31 39.04
N ILE A 572 11.22 -5.73 39.99
CA ILE A 572 11.61 -4.31 39.96
C ILE A 572 12.46 -4.02 38.72
N GLU A 573 13.45 -4.85 38.40
CA GLU A 573 14.28 -4.68 37.20
C GLU A 573 13.42 -4.66 35.92
N GLN A 574 12.41 -5.53 35.84
CA GLN A 574 11.53 -5.60 34.67
C GLN A 574 10.57 -4.38 34.59
N TYR A 575 10.04 -3.90 35.71
CA TYR A 575 9.28 -2.65 35.73
C TYR A 575 10.14 -1.44 35.34
N GLU A 576 11.38 -1.36 35.83
CA GLU A 576 12.32 -0.30 35.46
C GLU A 576 12.64 -0.34 33.95
N LYS A 577 12.84 -1.52 33.36
CA LYS A 577 12.97 -1.68 31.90
C LYS A 577 11.72 -1.21 31.16
N ALA A 578 10.54 -1.59 31.62
CA ALA A 578 9.28 -1.14 31.02
C ALA A 578 9.17 0.39 31.03
N LEU A 579 9.56 1.05 32.13
CA LEU A 579 9.56 2.50 32.26
C LEU A 579 10.67 3.20 31.48
N GLN A 580 11.82 2.56 31.28
CA GLN A 580 12.86 3.07 30.37
C GLN A 580 12.34 3.12 28.92
N ILE A 581 11.58 2.11 28.50
CA ILE A 581 10.98 2.04 27.16
C ILE A 581 9.77 2.97 27.03
N ALA A 582 8.88 2.94 28.01
CA ALA A 582 7.64 3.71 28.05
C ALA A 582 7.48 4.43 29.40
N PRO A 583 8.06 5.64 29.57
CA PRO A 583 8.09 6.35 30.86
C PRO A 583 6.71 6.63 31.47
N ARG A 584 5.68 6.77 30.63
CA ARG A 584 4.30 7.07 31.05
C ARG A 584 3.39 5.85 31.13
N SER A 585 3.96 4.64 31.19
CA SER A 585 3.16 3.42 31.34
C SER A 585 2.49 3.40 32.71
N VAL A 586 1.20 3.74 32.74
CA VAL A 586 0.40 3.80 33.96
C VAL A 586 0.45 2.49 34.76
N PRO A 587 0.29 1.29 34.15
CA PRO A 587 0.39 0.04 34.90
C PRO A 587 1.78 -0.19 35.51
N ALA A 588 2.86 0.09 34.78
CA ALA A 588 4.21 -0.09 35.29
C ALA A 588 4.53 0.90 36.43
N LEU A 589 4.19 2.19 36.27
CA LEU A 589 4.34 3.21 37.30
C LEU A 589 3.59 2.83 38.57
N ASN A 590 2.30 2.48 38.43
CA ASN A 590 1.46 2.12 39.56
C ASN A 590 1.96 0.88 40.29
N ASN A 591 2.28 -0.19 39.57
CA ASN A 591 2.68 -1.45 40.19
C ASN A 591 4.06 -1.35 40.86
N LEU A 592 5.01 -0.62 40.26
CA LEU A 592 6.30 -0.38 40.89
C LEU A 592 6.18 0.53 42.11
N ALA A 593 5.34 1.57 42.04
CA ALA A 593 5.04 2.43 43.18
C ALA A 593 4.42 1.64 44.34
N TRP A 594 3.52 0.70 44.03
CA TRP A 594 2.91 -0.19 45.02
C TRP A 594 3.99 -0.99 45.76
N ILE A 595 4.91 -1.64 45.05
CA ILE A 595 6.02 -2.39 45.66
C ILE A 595 6.83 -1.49 46.61
N PHE A 596 7.29 -0.32 46.12
CA PHE A 596 8.09 0.60 46.92
C PHE A 596 7.33 1.16 48.14
N ALA A 597 6.00 1.25 48.07
CA ALA A 597 5.17 1.74 49.16
C ALA A 597 4.85 0.65 50.20
N THR A 598 4.52 -0.57 49.77
CA THR A 598 3.76 -1.52 50.60
C THR A 598 4.45 -2.83 50.90
N TYR A 599 5.53 -3.18 50.18
CA TYR A 599 6.12 -4.51 50.32
C TYR A 599 6.60 -4.80 51.75
N SER A 600 6.50 -6.07 52.19
CA SER A 600 6.76 -6.44 53.59
C SER A 600 8.22 -6.24 53.99
N ASP A 601 9.14 -6.65 53.09
CA ASP A 601 10.57 -6.51 53.28
C ASP A 601 11.01 -5.04 53.09
N PRO A 602 11.58 -4.41 54.14
CA PRO A 602 12.09 -3.04 54.07
C PRO A 602 13.12 -2.81 52.96
N ALA A 603 13.86 -3.83 52.52
CA ALA A 603 14.89 -3.69 51.48
C ALA A 603 14.33 -3.28 50.11
N PHE A 604 13.06 -3.57 49.85
CA PHE A 604 12.38 -3.23 48.58
C PHE A 604 11.45 -2.02 48.71
N ARG A 605 11.49 -1.29 49.83
CA ARG A 605 10.68 -0.08 50.02
C ARG A 605 11.49 1.20 49.82
N ASP A 606 10.88 2.17 49.15
CA ASP A 606 11.43 3.52 48.98
C ASP A 606 10.27 4.52 48.95
N GLY A 607 10.06 5.23 50.06
CA GLY A 607 8.92 6.16 50.19
C GLY A 607 9.00 7.36 49.24
N THR A 608 10.20 7.78 48.85
CA THR A 608 10.39 8.91 47.94
C THR A 608 10.07 8.48 46.52
N LYS A 609 10.65 7.37 46.05
CA LYS A 609 10.35 6.83 44.71
C LYS A 609 8.89 6.40 44.59
N ALA A 610 8.32 5.79 45.63
CA ALA A 610 6.91 5.41 45.63
C ALA A 610 5.99 6.62 45.37
N LEU A 611 6.28 7.77 45.98
CA LEU A 611 5.51 8.99 45.78
C LEU A 611 5.65 9.55 44.37
N GLU A 612 6.88 9.63 43.86
CA GLU A 612 7.17 10.13 42.52
C GLU A 612 6.41 9.32 41.45
N LEU A 613 6.57 7.99 41.49
CA LEU A 613 5.94 7.08 40.54
C LEU A 613 4.40 7.07 40.67
N ALA A 614 3.86 7.07 41.89
CA ALA A 614 2.41 7.09 42.10
C ALA A 614 1.78 8.42 41.64
N GLN A 615 2.48 9.55 41.83
CA GLN A 615 2.03 10.84 41.33
C GLN A 615 2.00 10.86 39.81
N GLU A 616 3.07 10.41 39.15
CA GLU A 616 3.13 10.34 37.69
C GLU A 616 2.06 9.40 37.11
N ALA A 617 1.80 8.26 37.76
CA ALA A 617 0.71 7.36 37.39
C ALA A 617 -0.66 8.04 37.51
N ASN A 618 -0.90 8.80 38.58
CA ASN A 618 -2.15 9.51 38.81
C ASN A 618 -2.36 10.64 37.79
N GLU A 619 -1.32 11.38 37.45
CA GLU A 619 -1.38 12.42 36.42
C GLU A 619 -1.64 11.83 35.03
N SER A 620 -0.92 10.77 34.68
CA SER A 620 -1.04 10.08 33.39
C SER A 620 -2.39 9.39 33.20
N SER A 621 -3.10 9.08 34.28
CA SER A 621 -4.43 8.44 34.27
C SER A 621 -5.61 9.41 34.42
N GLY A 622 -5.37 10.73 34.43
CA GLY A 622 -6.45 11.72 34.53
C GLY A 622 -7.00 11.94 35.94
N ARG A 623 -6.28 11.47 36.98
CA ARG A 623 -6.53 11.74 38.41
C ARG A 623 -7.86 11.24 38.98
N SER A 624 -8.48 10.22 38.37
CA SER A 624 -9.79 9.71 38.79
C SER A 624 -9.84 8.20 38.98
N ASN A 625 -8.72 7.48 38.87
CA ASN A 625 -8.70 6.02 39.00
C ASN A 625 -8.53 5.62 40.48
N PRO A 626 -9.52 4.94 41.11
CA PRO A 626 -9.48 4.57 42.52
C PRO A 626 -8.31 3.65 42.89
N VAL A 627 -7.86 2.78 41.99
CA VAL A 627 -6.73 1.86 42.22
C VAL A 627 -5.43 2.65 42.32
N ILE A 628 -5.23 3.63 41.44
CA ILE A 628 -4.03 4.46 41.43
C ILE A 628 -4.02 5.41 42.62
N LEU A 629 -5.17 5.97 42.96
CA LEU A 629 -5.31 6.78 44.17
C LEU A 629 -5.05 5.96 45.45
N ARG A 630 -5.44 4.68 45.49
CA ARG A 630 -5.07 3.77 46.59
C ARG A 630 -3.55 3.62 46.71
N THR A 631 -2.85 3.41 45.59
CA THR A 631 -1.38 3.35 45.57
C THR A 631 -0.74 4.66 46.04
N LEU A 632 -1.25 5.80 45.58
CA LEU A 632 -0.77 7.12 45.99
C LEU A 632 -0.99 7.37 47.49
N ALA A 633 -2.13 6.96 48.05
CA ALA A 633 -2.40 7.03 49.48
C ALA A 633 -1.40 6.15 50.27
N ALA A 634 -1.14 4.93 49.80
CA ALA A 634 -0.15 4.05 50.41
C ALA A 634 1.27 4.63 50.36
N ALA A 635 1.65 5.27 49.25
CA ALA A 635 2.93 5.97 49.11
C ALA A 635 3.06 7.15 50.10
N HIS A 636 2.01 7.97 50.25
CA HIS A 636 1.97 9.04 51.26
C HIS A 636 2.12 8.48 52.68
N ALA A 637 1.43 7.39 53.02
CA ALA A 637 1.55 6.75 54.33
C ALA A 637 2.96 6.21 54.57
N ASN A 638 3.58 5.57 53.57
CA ASN A 638 4.96 5.07 53.67
C ASN A 638 5.99 6.20 53.88
N ALA A 639 5.73 7.38 53.32
CA ALA A 639 6.54 8.58 53.52
C ALA A 639 6.21 9.34 54.83
N GLY A 640 5.34 8.81 55.69
CA GLY A 640 4.93 9.43 56.95
C GLY A 640 3.91 10.57 56.82
N GLN A 641 3.36 10.80 55.63
CA GLN A 641 2.39 11.87 55.34
C GLN A 641 0.95 11.39 55.55
N PHE A 642 0.63 10.93 56.77
CA PHE A 642 -0.64 10.26 57.07
C PHE A 642 -1.89 11.10 56.81
N SER A 643 -1.88 12.41 57.07
CA SER A 643 -3.02 13.29 56.76
C SER A 643 -3.35 13.29 55.26
N LYS A 644 -2.33 13.35 54.40
CA LYS A 644 -2.52 13.28 52.94
C LYS A 644 -2.94 11.88 52.49
N ALA A 645 -2.41 10.82 53.12
CA ALA A 645 -2.82 9.45 52.83
C ALA A 645 -4.32 9.23 53.10
N VAL A 646 -4.84 9.78 54.20
CA VAL A 646 -6.28 9.74 54.52
C VAL A 646 -7.10 10.53 53.50
N GLU A 647 -6.67 11.74 53.14
CA GLU A 647 -7.34 12.58 52.13
C GLU A 647 -7.45 11.88 50.77
N VAL A 648 -6.33 11.39 50.25
CA VAL A 648 -6.26 10.68 48.97
C VAL A 648 -7.04 9.36 49.03
N GLY A 649 -6.96 8.63 50.14
CA GLY A 649 -7.73 7.40 50.35
C GLY A 649 -9.24 7.64 50.37
N GLN A 650 -9.70 8.72 51.01
CA GLN A 650 -11.11 9.12 51.01
C GLN A 650 -11.59 9.52 49.62
N LEU A 651 -10.74 10.23 48.85
CA LEU A 651 -11.03 10.52 47.44
C LEU A 651 -11.18 9.23 46.63
N ALA A 652 -10.25 8.27 46.78
CA ALA A 652 -10.35 6.97 46.12
C ALA A 652 -11.66 6.24 46.47
N LEU A 653 -12.02 6.22 47.76
CA LEU A 653 -13.23 5.59 48.27
C LEU A 653 -14.50 6.26 47.72
N SER A 654 -14.51 7.59 47.57
CA SER A 654 -15.65 8.32 46.98
C SER A 654 -15.91 7.99 45.51
N LEU A 655 -14.88 7.49 44.82
CA LEU A 655 -14.91 7.10 43.41
C LEU A 655 -15.12 5.59 43.22
N THR A 656 -15.25 4.82 44.30
CA THR A 656 -15.50 3.37 44.27
C THR A 656 -16.85 3.03 44.88
N ASP A 657 -17.46 1.92 44.43
CA ASP A 657 -18.55 1.32 45.17
C ASP A 657 -18.03 0.81 46.52
N TRP A 658 -18.59 1.34 47.60
CA TRP A 658 -18.16 1.04 48.96
C TRP A 658 -18.32 -0.45 49.33
N GLN A 659 -19.23 -1.17 48.66
CA GLN A 659 -19.43 -2.62 48.90
C GLN A 659 -18.46 -3.50 48.11
N SER A 660 -17.69 -2.93 47.19
CA SER A 660 -16.71 -3.68 46.41
C SER A 660 -15.53 -4.15 47.26
N ALA A 661 -14.80 -5.17 46.79
CA ALA A 661 -13.57 -5.62 47.44
C ALA A 661 -12.54 -4.48 47.61
N LEU A 662 -12.46 -3.58 46.62
CA LEU A 662 -11.59 -2.40 46.67
C LEU A 662 -12.10 -1.37 47.70
N GLY A 663 -13.41 -1.14 47.78
CA GLY A 663 -14.02 -0.28 48.79
C GLY A 663 -13.72 -0.75 50.22
N ASN A 664 -13.89 -2.06 50.48
CA ASN A 664 -13.55 -2.67 51.76
C ASN A 664 -12.04 -2.54 52.09
N ALA A 665 -11.17 -2.76 51.10
CA ALA A 665 -9.73 -2.60 51.27
C ALA A 665 -9.36 -1.13 51.60
N LEU A 666 -9.92 -0.17 50.87
CA LEU A 666 -9.71 1.26 51.10
C LEU A 666 -10.16 1.70 52.49
N GLN A 667 -11.31 1.24 52.98
CA GLN A 667 -11.77 1.54 54.33
C GLN A 667 -10.78 1.05 55.39
N LYS A 668 -10.26 -0.17 55.23
CA LYS A 668 -9.26 -0.75 56.13
C LYS A 668 -7.94 0.03 56.08
N ASP A 669 -7.49 0.38 54.88
CA ASP A 669 -6.26 1.15 54.66
C ASP A 669 -6.36 2.55 55.30
N ILE A 670 -7.48 3.26 55.08
CA ILE A 670 -7.75 4.59 55.66
C ILE A 670 -7.78 4.54 57.19
N ALA A 671 -8.44 3.54 57.79
CA ALA A 671 -8.45 3.37 59.24
C ALA A 671 -7.04 3.14 59.80
N GLY A 672 -6.20 2.37 59.09
CA GLY A 672 -4.78 2.23 59.40
C GLY A 672 -4.03 3.56 59.35
N TYR A 673 -4.25 4.34 58.29
CA TYR A 673 -3.60 5.65 58.13
C TYR A 673 -4.01 6.65 59.21
N GLN A 674 -5.28 6.65 59.64
CA GLN A 674 -5.76 7.45 60.77
C GLN A 674 -5.08 7.08 62.10
N ALA A 675 -4.70 5.81 62.27
CA ALA A 675 -3.95 5.32 63.41
C ALA A 675 -2.42 5.51 63.27
N GLY A 676 -1.94 6.13 62.19
CA GLY A 676 -0.51 6.32 61.93
C GLY A 676 0.21 5.04 61.48
N LEU A 677 -0.53 4.05 60.98
CA LEU A 677 0.01 2.77 60.52
C LEU A 677 0.00 2.71 58.99
N PRO A 678 1.16 2.60 58.32
CA PRO A 678 1.20 2.41 56.88
C PRO A 678 0.74 1.00 56.50
N TYR A 679 0.15 0.85 55.32
CA TYR A 679 -0.25 -0.45 54.80
C TYR A 679 0.99 -1.30 54.46
N ARG A 680 0.97 -2.57 54.84
CA ARG A 680 2.00 -3.56 54.56
C ARG A 680 1.35 -4.81 53.99
N GLU A 681 1.89 -5.30 52.89
CA GLU A 681 1.44 -6.53 52.25
C GLU A 681 1.88 -7.72 53.11
N ASN A 682 0.97 -8.64 53.45
CA ASN A 682 1.30 -9.83 54.24
C ASN A 682 1.76 -10.95 53.30
N THR A 683 3.05 -11.32 53.36
CA THR A 683 3.66 -12.35 52.50
C THR A 683 3.33 -13.81 52.88
N ASN A 684 2.34 -14.05 53.75
CA ASN A 684 1.98 -15.38 54.26
C ASN A 684 0.57 -15.85 53.86
N GLN A 685 0.06 -15.42 52.71
CA GLN A 685 -1.18 -15.97 52.12
C GLN A 685 -0.96 -16.40 50.68
#